data_AF-A0A1M3N2Z5-F1
#
_entry.id   AF-A0A1M3N2Z5-F1
#
_cell.length_a   1.000
_cell.length_b   1.000
_cell.length_c   1.000
_cell.angle_alpha   90.00
_cell.angle_beta   90.00
_cell.angle_gamma   90.00
#
_symmetry.space_group_name_H-M   'P 1'
#
loop_
_entity.id
_entity.type
_entity.pdbx_description
1 polymer ?
#
loop_
_entity_poly.entity_id
_entity_poly.type
_entity_poly.pdbx_seq_one_letter_code
_entity_poly.pdbx_strand_id
1 'polypeptide(L)'
;MKLALHCNEKDMHHSIPSRAALLLSLVLSSACGGAELKPPSGPGAGEGTALPVATAPQGSAPRAASCAEPTLGPARKREAGIDAFLADRPREAVDLLTAAVKSDPRDRAAEAFRAASVAKLNETRARAAEGAPALRRVPLETIPLAQTTRQKVETAPGKVRLEKESETKNLITDSADWETKNQLTPIARRRADTLPAGIPFKLGSEPLRVALVHADHVASIYEGTIVIAAEGKRMLAFDVKALTRSAPRPLEIPFAQLVGKTLLVELAYNGYAKESGGKTGYFAAFDAATGALAWVSDPLVANAGEAIVSGGSIITGYGFTAEPDFVFVLDLETGKTEQKIAVKSGPEAIRRKGDRVFIRAYDTDYVFKSTTGLPAPLPANLTAEATTAAAPPPPSAESRCWVRRATAAILAKDARGVEEAADQLEPLSADRQLRELLRTEAKKLSSGTRLDLQSAALVVAPAPPWQAASPGASAARPPAASPKLVKVSSRAASPTRDMNPAFEAAQPWFIAPIEQGKLPAGARADIPSTFGQEHLSAIIPDQRPGNTNRSILVYGGRYLALLEDGAAKRVLDLDAFRHPPKADPQWKEFAVQDVTYAQERDGVLYVCNGGGSYAKEVYGKKGFLSAIDATSGALLWRSAPLTCNATFAMTDDHIISGYGFTAEPDFVFLVRRSDGSAVQKVPVDSGPNTIQLDGRRVRVETYGHVIDLEFR
;
A
#
# COMPACT_ATOMS: atom_id res chain seq x y z
N MET A 1 13.06 17.11 -43.00
CA MET A 1 14.27 16.36 -43.39
C MET A 1 14.00 14.90 -43.04
N LYS A 2 13.88 14.04 -44.06
CA LYS A 2 13.49 12.62 -43.95
C LYS A 2 14.66 11.75 -43.47
N LEU A 3 14.39 10.74 -42.64
CA LEU A 3 14.97 9.39 -42.57
C LEU A 3 14.25 8.71 -41.38
N ALA A 4 13.26 7.81 -41.52
CA ALA A 4 13.29 6.45 -42.07
C ALA A 4 14.31 5.52 -41.39
N LEU A 5 13.82 4.69 -40.46
CA LEU A 5 14.41 3.40 -40.10
C LEU A 5 13.24 2.42 -39.87
N HIS A 6 12.99 1.61 -40.89
CA HIS A 6 12.27 0.34 -40.81
C HIS A 6 13.28 -0.76 -40.46
N CYS A 7 12.89 -1.69 -39.58
CA CYS A 7 13.24 -3.11 -39.67
C CYS A 7 12.17 -3.94 -38.93
N ASN A 8 11.46 -4.80 -39.68
CA ASN A 8 10.61 -5.92 -39.25
C ASN A 8 11.43 -6.97 -38.47
N GLU A 9 10.94 -7.66 -37.43
CA GLU A 9 9.83 -8.64 -37.32
C GLU A 9 10.17 -10.03 -37.90
N LYS A 10 10.54 -11.02 -37.04
CA LYS A 10 9.83 -12.31 -36.84
C LYS A 10 10.61 -13.34 -35.98
N ASP A 11 9.79 -14.16 -35.32
CA ASP A 11 10.04 -15.46 -34.67
C ASP A 11 10.54 -15.49 -33.22
N MET A 12 9.59 -15.65 -32.28
CA MET A 12 9.43 -16.92 -31.54
C MET A 12 8.12 -16.91 -30.73
N HIS A 13 7.15 -17.70 -31.17
CA HIS A 13 6.01 -18.17 -30.40
C HIS A 13 6.25 -19.61 -29.92
N HIS A 14 5.67 -19.95 -28.76
CA HIS A 14 5.49 -21.29 -28.18
C HIS A 14 6.80 -21.94 -27.64
N SER A 15 6.84 -22.72 -26.56
CA SER A 15 5.82 -23.49 -25.85
C SER A 15 6.32 -23.87 -24.44
N ILE A 16 5.39 -24.07 -23.48
CA ILE A 16 5.57 -24.95 -22.31
C ILE A 16 5.76 -26.41 -22.81
N PRO A 17 6.48 -27.29 -22.09
CA PRO A 17 5.83 -28.53 -21.70
C PRO A 17 6.07 -28.95 -20.24
N SER A 18 5.09 -29.69 -19.77
CA SER A 18 4.91 -30.25 -18.44
C SER A 18 5.56 -31.64 -18.27
N ARG A 19 5.82 -32.00 -16.99
CA ARG A 19 5.65 -33.33 -16.35
C ARG A 19 6.61 -34.51 -16.63
N ALA A 20 7.26 -34.94 -15.54
CA ALA A 20 7.17 -36.25 -14.85
C ALA A 20 8.14 -37.44 -15.14
N ALA A 21 8.39 -38.18 -14.04
CA ALA A 21 8.92 -39.56 -13.83
C ALA A 21 10.43 -39.67 -13.47
N LEU A 22 10.87 -39.97 -12.23
CA LEU A 22 10.73 -41.14 -11.32
C LEU A 22 11.74 -42.28 -11.59
N LEU A 23 12.55 -42.65 -10.59
CA LEU A 23 13.16 -43.96 -10.24
C LEU A 23 14.34 -43.70 -9.24
N LEU A 24 14.77 -44.55 -8.31
CA LEU A 24 14.23 -45.58 -7.43
C LEU A 24 15.44 -46.10 -6.61
N SER A 25 15.31 -46.28 -5.30
CA SER A 25 16.06 -47.33 -4.59
C SER A 25 15.35 -47.68 -3.28
N LEU A 26 14.61 -48.80 -3.33
CA LEU A 26 14.17 -49.64 -2.20
C LEU A 26 15.39 -50.31 -1.52
N VAL A 27 15.31 -50.81 -0.28
CA VAL A 27 14.90 -52.20 0.07
C VAL A 27 14.93 -52.32 1.62
N LEU A 28 13.76 -52.52 2.27
CA LEU A 28 13.28 -53.74 3.00
C LEU A 28 13.84 -53.85 4.44
N SER A 29 13.11 -54.30 5.47
CA SER A 29 11.90 -55.11 5.53
C SER A 29 11.33 -55.20 6.95
N SER A 30 10.00 -55.37 7.01
CA SER A 30 9.21 -56.26 7.91
C SER A 30 9.21 -56.06 9.44
N ALA A 31 8.18 -56.40 10.20
CA ALA A 31 6.73 -56.59 10.06
C ALA A 31 6.26 -57.23 11.39
N CYS A 32 5.00 -56.96 11.77
CA CYS A 32 4.09 -57.79 12.57
C CYS A 32 4.20 -57.87 14.11
N GLY A 33 3.00 -57.79 14.72
CA GLY A 33 2.62 -58.37 16.01
C GLY A 33 2.73 -57.39 17.18
N GLY A 34 1.67 -56.96 17.88
CA GLY A 34 0.39 -57.59 18.14
C GLY A 34 0.35 -58.18 19.55
N ALA A 35 -0.54 -57.63 20.37
CA ALA A 35 -1.13 -58.17 21.61
C ALA A 35 -0.50 -57.85 22.97
N GLU A 36 -1.40 -57.42 23.86
CA GLU A 36 -1.32 -57.16 25.29
C GLU A 36 -0.93 -58.40 26.12
N LEU A 37 -0.34 -58.19 27.32
CA LEU A 37 -0.95 -58.52 28.63
C LEU A 37 0.08 -58.51 29.79
N LYS A 38 -0.24 -57.68 30.79
CA LYS A 38 -0.05 -57.76 32.25
C LYS A 38 1.28 -58.18 32.94
N PRO A 39 1.53 -57.67 34.17
CA PRO A 39 2.83 -57.68 34.86
C PRO A 39 2.94 -58.80 35.92
N PRO A 40 4.13 -58.98 36.55
CA PRO A 40 4.26 -59.68 37.81
C PRO A 40 4.65 -58.76 39.00
N SER A 41 3.76 -58.79 39.99
CA SER A 41 3.92 -58.86 41.46
C SER A 41 5.31 -58.83 42.15
N GLY A 42 5.52 -57.81 43.01
CA GLY A 42 5.97 -57.76 44.45
C GLY A 42 7.17 -58.58 45.00
N PRO A 43 7.52 -58.49 46.31
CA PRO A 43 7.06 -57.59 47.41
C PRO A 43 8.17 -57.07 48.39
N GLY A 44 7.79 -56.29 49.43
CA GLY A 44 8.53 -56.11 50.70
C GLY A 44 8.59 -54.66 51.25
N ALA A 45 7.66 -54.25 52.13
CA ALA A 45 7.79 -54.12 53.60
C ALA A 45 8.54 -52.83 54.06
N GLY A 46 8.04 -51.99 54.97
CA GLY A 46 6.86 -52.05 55.83
C GLY A 46 6.72 -50.79 56.71
N GLU A 47 5.78 -50.92 57.65
CA GLU A 47 5.43 -50.05 58.79
C GLU A 47 4.46 -48.87 58.55
N GLY A 48 3.36 -48.95 59.29
CA GLY A 48 2.19 -48.09 59.20
C GLY A 48 1.98 -47.20 60.43
N THR A 49 0.93 -46.41 60.34
CA THR A 49 0.09 -45.97 61.46
C THR A 49 -1.20 -45.40 60.86
N ALA A 50 -2.34 -45.75 61.46
CA ALA A 50 -3.67 -45.62 60.87
C ALA A 50 -4.46 -44.41 61.43
N LEU A 51 -5.08 -43.68 60.48
CA LEU A 51 -6.42 -43.04 60.51
C LEU A 51 -6.65 -41.82 61.43
N PRO A 52 -7.56 -40.86 61.09
CA PRO A 52 -8.76 -41.07 60.28
C PRO A 52 -9.04 -40.08 59.12
N VAL A 53 -9.99 -40.52 58.30
CA VAL A 53 -10.64 -39.84 57.17
C VAL A 53 -11.27 -38.52 57.63
N ALA A 54 -10.84 -37.43 57.01
CA ALA A 54 -11.57 -36.16 56.98
C ALA A 54 -11.91 -35.83 55.53
N THR A 55 -13.19 -35.58 55.32
CA THR A 55 -13.85 -35.14 54.09
C THR A 55 -13.10 -34.00 53.41
N ALA A 56 -12.67 -34.23 52.15
CA ALA A 56 -12.11 -33.19 51.31
C ALA A 56 -13.18 -32.11 51.01
N PRO A 57 -12.87 -30.81 51.17
CA PRO A 57 -13.76 -29.74 50.71
C PRO A 57 -13.86 -29.81 49.19
N GLN A 58 -15.07 -29.59 48.68
CA GLN A 58 -15.31 -29.35 47.26
C GLN A 58 -14.34 -28.28 46.77
N GLY A 59 -13.46 -28.67 45.84
CA GLY A 59 -12.55 -27.76 45.18
C GLY A 59 -13.34 -26.63 44.54
N SER A 60 -13.21 -25.45 45.10
CA SER A 60 -13.58 -24.22 44.43
C SER A 60 -12.71 -24.14 43.17
N ALA A 61 -13.34 -24.07 42.01
CA ALA A 61 -12.65 -23.64 40.80
C ALA A 61 -11.93 -22.31 41.11
N PRO A 62 -10.69 -22.12 40.63
CA PRO A 62 -9.99 -20.87 40.86
C PRO A 62 -10.86 -19.73 40.32
N ARG A 63 -11.27 -18.81 41.20
CA ARG A 63 -11.91 -17.55 40.80
C ARG A 63 -10.93 -16.84 39.85
N ALA A 64 -11.36 -16.56 38.63
CA ALA A 64 -10.65 -15.67 37.72
C ALA A 64 -10.30 -14.39 38.50
N ALA A 65 -9.02 -14.00 38.46
CA ALA A 65 -8.55 -12.83 39.18
C ALA A 65 -9.34 -11.61 38.69
N SER A 66 -9.99 -10.89 39.61
CA SER A 66 -10.70 -9.67 39.26
C SER A 66 -9.73 -8.70 38.59
N CYS A 67 -9.91 -8.46 37.30
CA CYS A 67 -9.01 -7.60 36.55
C CYS A 67 -9.18 -6.13 36.99
N ALA A 68 -8.09 -5.53 37.49
CA ALA A 68 -8.03 -4.11 37.78
C ALA A 68 -7.65 -3.35 36.50
N GLU A 69 -8.50 -2.39 36.11
CA GLU A 69 -8.34 -1.71 34.83
C GLU A 69 -7.14 -0.76 34.83
N PRO A 70 -6.18 -0.90 33.89
CA PRO A 70 -5.02 -0.01 33.83
C PRO A 70 -5.40 1.34 33.23
N THR A 71 -4.71 2.38 33.64
CA THR A 71 -4.78 3.69 32.96
C THR A 71 -3.91 3.64 31.71
N LEU A 72 -4.52 3.76 30.54
CA LEU A 72 -3.82 3.88 29.26
C LEU A 72 -3.67 5.37 28.91
N GLY A 73 -2.52 5.76 28.39
CA GLY A 73 -2.24 7.13 27.95
C GLY A 73 -3.16 7.61 26.81
N PRO A 74 -3.05 8.88 26.36
CA PRO A 74 -4.06 9.60 25.57
C PRO A 74 -4.30 9.13 24.12
N ALA A 75 -3.88 7.93 23.72
CA ALA A 75 -3.93 7.46 22.33
C ALA A 75 -5.32 6.94 21.90
N ARG A 76 -6.29 7.86 21.76
CA ARG A 76 -7.69 7.55 21.43
C ARG A 76 -7.86 6.65 20.20
N LYS A 77 -7.04 6.83 19.15
CA LYS A 77 -7.11 6.02 17.93
C LYS A 77 -6.68 4.57 18.16
N ARG A 78 -5.69 4.32 19.02
CA ARG A 78 -5.28 2.96 19.38
C ARG A 78 -6.43 2.25 20.09
N GLU A 79 -7.00 2.89 21.12
CA GLU A 79 -8.10 2.31 21.88
C GLU A 79 -9.31 1.99 20.99
N ALA A 80 -9.75 2.95 20.16
CA ALA A 80 -10.84 2.74 19.21
C ALA A 80 -10.52 1.61 18.20
N GLY A 81 -9.26 1.50 17.77
CA GLY A 81 -8.81 0.44 16.89
C GLY A 81 -8.80 -0.94 17.54
N ILE A 82 -8.40 -1.03 18.82
CA ILE A 82 -8.49 -2.26 19.62
C ILE A 82 -9.96 -2.64 19.83
N ASP A 83 -10.83 -1.68 20.13
CA ASP A 83 -12.27 -1.93 20.26
C ASP A 83 -12.87 -2.46 18.95
N ALA A 84 -12.48 -1.89 17.81
CA ALA A 84 -12.88 -2.41 16.50
C ALA A 84 -12.35 -3.83 16.24
N PHE A 85 -11.11 -4.13 16.64
CA PHE A 85 -10.53 -5.47 16.52
C PHE A 85 -11.30 -6.51 17.34
N LEU A 86 -11.63 -6.18 18.59
CA LEU A 86 -12.38 -7.06 19.49
C LEU A 86 -13.86 -7.20 19.09
N ALA A 87 -14.43 -6.17 18.46
CA ALA A 87 -15.79 -6.19 17.92
C ALA A 87 -15.89 -6.89 16.55
N ASP A 88 -14.86 -7.62 16.12
CA ASP A 88 -14.80 -8.33 14.84
C ASP A 88 -14.96 -7.41 13.60
N ARG A 89 -14.49 -6.16 13.70
CA ARG A 89 -14.46 -5.16 12.61
C ARG A 89 -13.03 -4.94 12.12
N PRO A 90 -12.38 -5.93 11.49
CA PRO A 90 -10.94 -5.87 11.20
C PRO A 90 -10.55 -4.76 10.22
N ARG A 91 -11.43 -4.33 9.31
CA ARG A 91 -11.17 -3.21 8.40
C ARG A 91 -11.00 -1.90 9.16
N GLU A 92 -12.00 -1.56 9.97
CA GLU A 92 -11.99 -0.35 10.80
C GLU A 92 -10.81 -0.36 11.80
N ALA A 93 -10.52 -1.53 12.38
CA ALA A 93 -9.34 -1.71 13.23
C ALA A 93 -8.04 -1.38 12.48
N VAL A 94 -7.85 -1.92 11.26
CA VAL A 94 -6.68 -1.60 10.42
C VAL A 94 -6.60 -0.09 10.18
N ASP A 95 -7.69 0.58 9.82
CA ASP A 95 -7.69 2.03 9.53
C ASP A 95 -7.29 2.87 10.76
N LEU A 96 -7.92 2.61 11.90
CA LEU A 96 -7.67 3.34 13.15
C LEU A 96 -6.25 3.10 13.67
N LEU A 97 -5.77 1.86 13.63
CA LEU A 97 -4.44 1.49 14.12
C LEU A 97 -3.34 1.95 13.17
N THR A 98 -3.60 1.96 11.85
CA THR A 98 -2.73 2.62 10.86
C THR A 98 -2.62 4.11 11.16
N ALA A 99 -3.73 4.78 11.43
CA ALA A 99 -3.70 6.19 11.79
C ALA A 99 -2.97 6.45 13.13
N ALA A 100 -3.05 5.51 14.09
CA ALA A 100 -2.33 5.58 15.36
C ALA A 100 -0.81 5.43 15.17
N VAL A 101 -0.36 4.41 14.45
CA VAL A 101 1.08 4.17 14.17
C VAL A 101 1.68 5.31 13.35
N LYS A 102 0.94 5.90 12.42
CA LYS A 102 1.41 7.07 11.66
C LYS A 102 1.62 8.29 12.57
N SER A 103 0.82 8.43 13.63
CA SER A 103 0.95 9.53 14.59
C SER A 103 2.04 9.30 15.64
N ASP A 104 2.28 8.06 16.05
CA ASP A 104 3.39 7.68 16.90
C ASP A 104 3.97 6.34 16.43
N PRO A 105 5.09 6.34 15.67
CA PRO A 105 5.68 5.11 15.14
C PRO A 105 6.27 4.21 16.24
N ARG A 106 6.35 4.70 17.49
CA ARG A 106 6.79 3.93 18.65
C ARG A 106 5.66 3.23 19.38
N ASP A 107 4.40 3.47 19.00
CA ASP A 107 3.25 2.80 19.61
C ASP A 107 3.22 1.31 19.22
N ARG A 108 3.96 0.52 20.00
CA ARG A 108 4.13 -0.91 19.78
C ARG A 108 2.81 -1.67 19.88
N ALA A 109 1.92 -1.26 20.77
CA ALA A 109 0.60 -1.87 20.89
C ALA A 109 -0.23 -1.59 19.63
N ALA A 110 -0.25 -0.34 19.15
CA ALA A 110 -0.95 -0.03 17.91
C ALA A 110 -0.42 -0.85 16.72
N GLU A 111 0.90 -0.99 16.57
CA GLU A 111 1.49 -1.79 15.48
C GLU A 111 1.17 -3.29 15.63
N ALA A 112 1.24 -3.85 16.84
CA ALA A 112 0.91 -5.25 17.10
C ALA A 112 -0.56 -5.55 16.76
N PHE A 113 -1.48 -4.74 17.27
CA PHE A 113 -2.90 -4.88 16.94
C PHE A 113 -3.19 -4.61 15.46
N ARG A 114 -2.46 -3.71 14.80
CA ARG A 114 -2.60 -3.46 13.36
C ARG A 114 -2.25 -4.73 12.59
N ALA A 115 -1.12 -5.36 12.91
CA ALA A 115 -0.68 -6.60 12.27
C ALA A 115 -1.69 -7.73 12.46
N ALA A 116 -2.21 -7.92 13.68
CA ALA A 116 -3.25 -8.91 13.94
C ALA A 116 -4.57 -8.58 13.23
N SER A 117 -4.94 -7.30 13.12
CA SER A 117 -6.12 -6.87 12.38
C SER A 117 -5.98 -7.13 10.89
N VAL A 118 -4.79 -6.92 10.31
CA VAL A 118 -4.49 -7.30 8.92
C VAL A 118 -4.57 -8.81 8.72
N ALA A 119 -4.02 -9.61 9.64
CA ALA A 119 -4.10 -11.06 9.58
C ALA A 119 -5.56 -11.54 9.66
N LYS A 120 -6.36 -10.98 10.57
CA LYS A 120 -7.79 -11.25 10.72
C LYS A 120 -8.58 -10.87 9.46
N LEU A 121 -8.29 -9.70 8.87
CA LEU A 121 -8.86 -9.26 7.59
C LEU A 121 -8.53 -10.24 6.47
N ASN A 122 -7.28 -10.70 6.38
CA ASN A 122 -6.85 -11.65 5.37
C ASN A 122 -7.49 -13.03 5.55
N GLU A 123 -7.72 -13.49 6.78
CA GLU A 123 -8.48 -14.71 7.04
C GLU A 123 -9.94 -14.60 6.61
N THR A 124 -10.60 -13.48 6.90
CA THR A 124 -11.98 -13.24 6.46
C THR A 124 -12.06 -13.26 4.94
N ARG A 125 -11.09 -12.65 4.27
CA ARG A 125 -10.97 -12.72 2.79
C ARG A 125 -10.69 -14.14 2.31
N ALA A 126 -9.82 -14.89 2.98
CA ALA A 126 -9.50 -16.27 2.61
C ALA A 126 -10.72 -17.19 2.75
N ARG A 127 -11.47 -17.09 3.85
CA ARG A 127 -12.74 -17.82 4.04
C ARG A 127 -13.76 -17.47 2.96
N ALA A 128 -13.88 -16.18 2.60
CA ALA A 128 -14.75 -15.76 1.50
C ALA A 128 -14.31 -16.35 0.15
N ALA A 129 -12.99 -16.42 -0.10
CA ALA A 129 -12.44 -17.05 -1.30
C ALA A 129 -12.68 -18.57 -1.33
N GLU A 130 -12.57 -19.26 -0.19
CA GLU A 130 -12.82 -20.70 -0.07
C GLU A 130 -14.30 -21.05 -0.24
N GLY A 131 -15.22 -20.18 0.21
CA GLY A 131 -16.65 -20.32 -0.03
C GLY A 131 -17.08 -20.04 -1.48
N ALA A 132 -16.22 -19.40 -2.27
CA ALA A 132 -16.55 -18.97 -3.63
C ALA A 132 -16.95 -20.07 -4.62
N PRO A 133 -16.33 -21.27 -4.64
CA PRO A 133 -16.75 -22.36 -5.52
C PRO A 133 -18.18 -22.84 -5.26
N ALA A 134 -18.69 -22.65 -4.04
CA ALA A 134 -20.07 -23.01 -3.67
C ALA A 134 -21.09 -21.93 -4.09
N LEU A 135 -20.65 -20.75 -4.54
CA LEU A 135 -21.56 -19.72 -5.05
C LEU A 135 -22.14 -20.18 -6.39
N ARG A 136 -23.46 -20.42 -6.41
CA ARG A 136 -24.20 -20.62 -7.65
C ARG A 136 -24.04 -19.37 -8.53
N ARG A 137 -23.40 -19.53 -9.68
CA ARG A 137 -23.21 -18.46 -10.66
C ARG A 137 -24.40 -18.42 -11.60
N VAL A 138 -25.05 -17.27 -11.69
CA VAL A 138 -26.12 -17.02 -12.66
C VAL A 138 -25.44 -16.61 -13.99
N PRO A 139 -25.56 -17.40 -15.07
CA PRO A 139 -24.95 -17.03 -16.34
C PRO A 139 -25.69 -15.83 -16.94
N LEU A 140 -24.96 -14.77 -17.30
CA LEU A 140 -25.54 -13.64 -18.02
C LEU A 140 -25.62 -13.94 -19.51
N GLU A 141 -26.77 -13.64 -20.10
CA GLU A 141 -26.97 -13.71 -21.55
C GLU A 141 -26.02 -12.80 -22.33
N THR A 142 -25.77 -13.13 -23.60
CA THR A 142 -25.09 -12.24 -24.53
C THR A 142 -25.99 -11.06 -24.93
N ILE A 143 -25.37 -9.94 -25.28
CA ILE A 143 -26.11 -8.76 -25.75
C ILE A 143 -26.25 -8.76 -27.29
N PRO A 144 -27.40 -8.32 -27.83
CA PRO A 144 -27.45 -7.88 -29.21
C PRO A 144 -26.61 -6.60 -29.33
N LEU A 145 -25.75 -6.50 -30.35
CA LEU A 145 -24.83 -5.36 -30.55
C LEU A 145 -25.53 -4.11 -31.13
N ALA A 146 -26.76 -3.86 -30.68
CA ALA A 146 -27.65 -2.76 -31.04
C ALA A 146 -28.72 -2.56 -29.95
N GLN A 147 -29.18 -1.33 -29.78
CA GLN A 147 -30.20 -0.98 -28.78
C GLN A 147 -31.41 -1.89 -28.91
N THR A 148 -31.74 -2.58 -27.83
CA THR A 148 -32.86 -3.53 -27.78
C THR A 148 -33.47 -3.50 -26.40
N THR A 149 -34.79 -3.41 -26.32
CA THR A 149 -35.55 -3.57 -25.07
C THR A 149 -36.43 -4.81 -25.21
N ARG A 150 -36.09 -5.90 -24.51
CA ARG A 150 -36.90 -7.12 -24.46
C ARG A 150 -37.94 -7.03 -23.36
N GLN A 151 -37.54 -6.47 -22.23
CA GLN A 151 -38.39 -6.27 -21.06
C GLN A 151 -38.03 -4.95 -20.38
N LYS A 152 -39.07 -4.25 -19.92
CA LYS A 152 -38.95 -3.06 -19.09
C LYS A 152 -38.59 -3.47 -17.67
N VAL A 153 -37.60 -2.80 -17.07
CA VAL A 153 -37.18 -3.06 -15.69
C VAL A 153 -37.89 -2.14 -14.70
N GLU A 154 -38.09 -2.61 -13.47
CA GLU A 154 -38.66 -1.81 -12.39
C GLU A 154 -37.68 -0.70 -11.97
N THR A 155 -38.19 0.52 -11.76
CA THR A 155 -37.38 1.68 -11.38
C THR A 155 -38.06 2.51 -10.31
N ALA A 156 -37.27 3.25 -9.53
CA ALA A 156 -37.81 4.28 -8.65
C ALA A 156 -38.36 5.44 -9.50
N PRO A 157 -39.43 6.14 -9.05
CA PRO A 157 -40.00 7.24 -9.81
C PRO A 157 -39.01 8.42 -9.95
N GLY A 158 -39.19 9.20 -11.02
CA GLY A 158 -38.40 10.41 -11.30
C GLY A 158 -37.35 10.18 -12.40
N LYS A 159 -37.47 10.94 -13.49
CA LYS A 159 -36.46 11.02 -14.57
C LYS A 159 -35.55 12.20 -14.34
N VAL A 160 -34.27 12.03 -14.59
CA VAL A 160 -33.26 13.08 -14.41
C VAL A 160 -33.10 13.90 -15.69
N ARG A 161 -33.04 15.22 -15.55
CA ARG A 161 -32.63 16.11 -16.64
C ARG A 161 -31.51 17.03 -16.20
N LEU A 162 -30.43 17.02 -16.97
CA LEU A 162 -29.21 17.75 -16.68
C LEU A 162 -29.14 19.04 -17.49
N GLU A 163 -28.84 20.14 -16.81
CA GLU A 163 -28.49 21.41 -17.42
C GLU A 163 -27.07 21.79 -17.02
N LYS A 164 -26.24 22.17 -18.01
CA LYS A 164 -24.85 22.58 -17.75
C LYS A 164 -24.86 23.86 -16.94
N GLU A 165 -24.30 23.82 -15.74
CA GLU A 165 -24.15 24.97 -14.86
C GLU A 165 -22.79 25.65 -15.08
N SER A 166 -21.73 24.87 -15.21
CA SER A 166 -20.39 25.40 -15.48
C SER A 166 -19.48 24.41 -16.22
N GLU A 167 -18.43 24.96 -16.83
CA GLU A 167 -17.29 24.21 -17.38
C GLU A 167 -16.00 24.95 -17.01
N THR A 168 -14.95 24.24 -16.61
CA THR A 168 -13.68 24.85 -16.20
C THR A 168 -12.53 23.92 -16.56
N LYS A 169 -11.46 24.46 -17.13
CA LYS A 169 -10.27 23.68 -17.48
C LYS A 169 -9.66 23.03 -16.23
N ASN A 170 -9.20 21.79 -16.34
CA ASN A 170 -8.56 21.03 -15.25
C ASN A 170 -7.16 20.54 -15.65
N LEU A 171 -6.51 19.82 -14.73
CA LEU A 171 -5.34 18.98 -15.02
C LEU A 171 -5.71 17.52 -14.79
N ILE A 172 -5.23 16.62 -15.65
CA ILE A 172 -5.59 15.19 -15.56
C ILE A 172 -5.20 14.53 -14.22
N THR A 173 -4.20 15.06 -13.51
CA THR A 173 -3.67 14.51 -12.26
C THR A 173 -4.13 15.25 -11.00
N ASP A 174 -4.94 16.32 -11.11
CA ASP A 174 -5.41 17.08 -9.93
C ASP A 174 -6.64 16.44 -9.24
N SER A 175 -6.83 15.12 -9.41
CA SER A 175 -8.05 14.44 -9.02
C SER A 175 -8.42 14.56 -7.55
N ALA A 176 -7.45 14.38 -6.65
CA ALA A 176 -7.66 14.52 -5.22
C ALA A 176 -7.97 15.98 -4.80
N ASP A 177 -7.35 16.96 -5.45
CA ASP A 177 -7.54 18.37 -5.15
C ASP A 177 -8.95 18.82 -5.60
N TRP A 178 -9.44 18.34 -6.74
CA TRP A 178 -10.82 18.56 -7.20
C TRP A 178 -11.88 17.93 -6.30
N GLU A 179 -11.67 16.68 -5.88
CA GLU A 179 -12.57 16.01 -4.93
C GLU A 179 -12.66 16.80 -3.63
N THR A 180 -11.50 17.21 -3.09
CA THR A 180 -11.41 18.01 -1.87
C THR A 180 -12.10 19.37 -2.02
N LYS A 181 -11.77 20.12 -3.09
CA LYS A 181 -12.32 21.46 -3.37
C LYS A 181 -13.84 21.44 -3.46
N ASN A 182 -14.40 20.42 -4.09
CA ASN A 182 -15.84 20.29 -4.28
C ASN A 182 -16.53 19.53 -3.14
N GLN A 183 -15.76 19.00 -2.18
CA GLN A 183 -16.20 18.12 -1.09
C GLN A 183 -16.98 16.92 -1.64
N LEU A 184 -16.41 16.28 -2.66
CA LEU A 184 -16.94 15.08 -3.28
C LEU A 184 -16.39 13.87 -2.54
N THR A 185 -17.23 12.87 -2.33
CA THR A 185 -16.78 11.59 -1.81
C THR A 185 -16.02 10.86 -2.92
N PRO A 186 -14.77 10.42 -2.69
CA PRO A 186 -14.05 9.59 -3.64
C PRO A 186 -14.83 8.31 -3.93
N ILE A 187 -14.85 7.86 -5.18
CA ILE A 187 -15.33 6.50 -5.46
C ILE A 187 -14.26 5.54 -4.99
N ALA A 188 -14.64 4.63 -4.10
CA ALA A 188 -13.81 3.50 -3.69
C ALA A 188 -13.75 2.48 -4.85
N ARG A 189 -12.94 2.80 -5.87
CA ARG A 189 -12.56 1.91 -6.98
C ARG A 189 -11.12 1.47 -6.77
N ARG A 190 -10.85 0.17 -6.83
CA ARG A 190 -9.47 -0.39 -6.75
C ARG A 190 -8.62 0.16 -5.60
N ARG A 191 -9.19 0.28 -4.39
CA ARG A 191 -8.40 0.55 -3.18
C ARG A 191 -8.52 -0.63 -2.25
N ALA A 192 -7.44 -1.41 -2.10
CA ALA A 192 -7.37 -2.58 -1.23
C ALA A 192 -7.74 -2.22 0.23
N ASP A 193 -7.50 -0.95 0.57
CA ASP A 193 -7.83 -0.25 1.80
C ASP A 193 -9.30 0.22 1.90
N THR A 194 -10.12 0.09 0.86
CA THR A 194 -11.56 0.41 0.95
C THR A 194 -12.46 -0.78 0.72
N LEU A 195 -11.88 -1.96 0.44
CA LEU A 195 -12.65 -3.19 0.23
C LEU A 195 -13.23 -3.71 1.55
N PRO A 196 -14.51 -4.08 1.59
CA PRO A 196 -15.08 -4.82 2.71
C PRO A 196 -14.29 -6.10 3.00
N ALA A 197 -14.33 -6.55 4.26
CA ALA A 197 -13.56 -7.71 4.70
C ALA A 197 -13.94 -9.01 3.99
N GLY A 198 -15.19 -9.16 3.54
CA GLY A 198 -15.70 -10.33 2.83
C GLY A 198 -15.35 -10.41 1.34
N ILE A 199 -14.64 -9.42 0.77
CA ILE A 199 -14.28 -9.43 -0.65
C ILE A 199 -12.86 -9.98 -0.84
N PRO A 200 -12.69 -11.15 -1.48
CA PRO A 200 -11.36 -11.71 -1.72
C PRO A 200 -10.68 -11.03 -2.92
N PHE A 201 -9.35 -10.90 -2.87
CA PHE A 201 -8.56 -10.39 -4.00
C PHE A 201 -8.48 -11.36 -5.18
N LYS A 202 -8.81 -12.63 -4.95
CA LYS A 202 -8.92 -13.67 -5.98
C LYS A 202 -10.14 -14.53 -5.72
N LEU A 203 -10.86 -14.89 -6.77
CA LEU A 203 -11.96 -15.83 -6.75
C LEU A 203 -11.52 -17.11 -7.47
N GLY A 204 -11.08 -18.13 -6.71
CA GLY A 204 -10.33 -19.24 -7.29
C GLY A 204 -9.02 -18.73 -7.92
N SER A 205 -8.85 -18.92 -9.23
CA SER A 205 -7.71 -18.38 -9.99
C SER A 205 -7.94 -16.97 -10.56
N GLU A 206 -9.17 -16.44 -10.50
CA GLU A 206 -9.54 -15.17 -11.14
C GLU A 206 -9.14 -13.99 -10.25
N PRO A 207 -8.25 -13.07 -10.67
CA PRO A 207 -7.91 -11.89 -9.88
C PRO A 207 -9.04 -10.86 -9.88
N LEU A 208 -9.21 -10.15 -8.76
CA LEU A 208 -10.10 -9.00 -8.67
C LEU A 208 -9.59 -7.90 -9.61
N ARG A 209 -10.44 -7.49 -10.57
CA ARG A 209 -10.13 -6.43 -11.54
C ARG A 209 -10.61 -5.07 -11.05
N VAL A 210 -11.82 -5.02 -10.49
CA VAL A 210 -12.46 -3.80 -10.01
C VAL A 210 -13.36 -4.18 -8.83
N ALA A 211 -13.45 -3.32 -7.82
CA ALA A 211 -14.55 -3.35 -6.86
C ALA A 211 -15.16 -1.96 -6.80
N LEU A 212 -16.49 -1.90 -6.77
CA LEU A 212 -17.28 -0.68 -6.79
C LEU A 212 -18.12 -0.67 -5.52
N VAL A 213 -17.87 0.29 -4.64
CA VAL A 213 -18.64 0.46 -3.41
C VAL A 213 -19.84 1.36 -3.69
N HIS A 214 -21.03 0.79 -3.53
CA HIS A 214 -22.31 1.49 -3.59
C HIS A 214 -22.83 1.75 -2.18
N ALA A 215 -23.97 2.45 -2.07
CA ALA A 215 -24.52 2.84 -0.77
C ALA A 215 -24.93 1.65 0.12
N ASP A 216 -25.35 0.55 -0.49
CA ASP A 216 -25.94 -0.62 0.19
C ASP A 216 -25.27 -1.95 -0.17
N HIS A 217 -24.31 -1.97 -1.10
CA HIS A 217 -23.58 -3.18 -1.51
C HIS A 217 -22.24 -2.83 -2.18
N VAL A 218 -21.43 -3.86 -2.42
CA VAL A 218 -20.21 -3.79 -3.23
C VAL A 218 -20.34 -4.72 -4.42
N ALA A 219 -20.04 -4.21 -5.62
CA ALA A 219 -19.91 -5.00 -6.82
C ALA A 219 -18.43 -5.29 -7.10
N SER A 220 -18.04 -6.55 -7.01
CA SER A 220 -16.67 -7.02 -7.25
C SER A 220 -16.59 -7.74 -8.59
N ILE A 221 -15.75 -7.24 -9.48
CA ILE A 221 -15.59 -7.73 -10.85
C ILE A 221 -14.26 -8.46 -10.95
N TYR A 222 -14.33 -9.76 -11.19
CA TYR A 222 -13.23 -10.66 -11.50
C TYR A 222 -13.18 -10.90 -13.02
N GLU A 223 -12.19 -11.65 -13.50
CA GLU A 223 -12.02 -11.90 -14.94
C GLU A 223 -13.25 -12.55 -15.61
N GLY A 224 -13.91 -13.51 -14.96
CA GLY A 224 -15.07 -14.21 -15.50
C GLY A 224 -16.32 -14.11 -14.64
N THR A 225 -16.28 -13.35 -13.54
CA THR A 225 -17.33 -13.36 -12.52
C THR A 225 -17.60 -11.96 -11.97
N ILE A 226 -18.87 -11.57 -11.84
CA ILE A 226 -19.28 -10.45 -10.99
C ILE A 226 -19.83 -11.02 -9.68
N VAL A 227 -19.44 -10.45 -8.54
CA VAL A 227 -19.99 -10.78 -7.22
C VAL A 227 -20.61 -9.53 -6.61
N ILE A 228 -21.88 -9.61 -6.23
CA ILE A 228 -22.57 -8.59 -5.45
C ILE A 228 -22.63 -9.06 -4.00
N ALA A 229 -22.05 -8.27 -3.09
CA ALA A 229 -22.01 -8.58 -1.67
C ALA A 229 -22.44 -7.37 -0.83
N ALA A 230 -23.12 -7.65 0.27
CA ALA A 230 -23.42 -6.68 1.32
C ALA A 230 -23.31 -7.37 2.69
N GLU A 231 -22.98 -6.60 3.72
CA GLU A 231 -22.80 -7.14 5.07
C GLU A 231 -24.08 -7.81 5.59
N GLY A 232 -23.97 -9.03 6.13
CA GLY A 232 -25.10 -9.84 6.61
C GLY A 232 -26.09 -10.28 5.53
N LYS A 233 -25.73 -10.14 4.25
CA LYS A 233 -26.56 -10.54 3.11
C LYS A 233 -25.90 -11.66 2.31
N ARG A 234 -26.72 -12.53 1.75
CA ARG A 234 -26.26 -13.58 0.84
C ARG A 234 -25.67 -12.94 -0.43
N MET A 235 -24.46 -13.36 -0.78
CA MET A 235 -23.79 -12.93 -2.01
C MET A 235 -24.50 -13.46 -3.26
N LEU A 236 -24.54 -12.65 -4.32
CA LEU A 236 -24.93 -13.07 -5.67
C LEU A 236 -23.68 -13.15 -6.54
N ALA A 237 -23.59 -14.18 -7.38
CA ALA A 237 -22.49 -14.35 -8.32
C ALA A 237 -23.04 -14.51 -9.74
N PHE A 238 -22.38 -13.88 -10.71
CA PHE A 238 -22.80 -13.85 -12.11
C PHE A 238 -21.63 -14.29 -13.00
N ASP A 239 -21.85 -15.29 -13.86
CA ASP A 239 -20.87 -15.66 -14.88
C ASP A 239 -21.03 -14.74 -16.09
N VAL A 240 -19.94 -14.05 -16.42
CA VAL A 240 -19.91 -13.04 -17.49
C VAL A 240 -19.08 -13.46 -18.70
N LYS A 241 -18.56 -14.69 -18.74
CA LYS A 241 -17.64 -15.14 -19.79
C LYS A 241 -18.26 -15.18 -21.18
N ALA A 242 -19.57 -15.44 -21.28
CA ALA A 242 -20.29 -15.36 -22.54
C ALA A 242 -20.57 -13.89 -22.91
N LEU A 243 -21.04 -13.12 -21.93
CA LEU A 243 -21.34 -11.69 -22.08
C LEU A 243 -20.14 -10.88 -22.61
N THR A 244 -18.95 -11.05 -22.03
CA THR A 244 -17.73 -10.34 -22.46
C THR A 244 -17.28 -10.71 -23.87
N ARG A 245 -17.80 -11.80 -24.44
CA ARG A 245 -17.55 -12.26 -25.82
C ARG A 245 -18.72 -11.98 -26.77
N SER A 246 -19.64 -11.10 -26.40
CA SER A 246 -20.78 -10.71 -27.27
C SER A 246 -20.34 -9.99 -28.55
N ALA A 247 -19.16 -9.35 -28.54
CA ALA A 247 -18.63 -8.59 -29.67
C ALA A 247 -17.38 -9.29 -30.30
N PRO A 248 -16.99 -8.94 -31.54
CA PRO A 248 -15.80 -9.50 -32.20
C PRO A 248 -14.50 -9.31 -31.40
N ARG A 249 -14.42 -8.21 -30.66
CA ARG A 249 -13.38 -7.96 -29.66
C ARG A 249 -13.98 -8.16 -28.27
N PRO A 250 -13.28 -8.84 -27.35
CA PRO A 250 -13.74 -8.98 -25.98
C PRO A 250 -14.02 -7.61 -25.32
N LEU A 251 -15.15 -7.51 -24.63
CA LEU A 251 -15.55 -6.34 -23.85
C LEU A 251 -15.13 -6.54 -22.39
N GLU A 252 -14.57 -5.50 -21.79
CA GLU A 252 -14.37 -5.38 -20.35
C GLU A 252 -15.65 -4.91 -19.67
N ILE A 253 -15.73 -5.17 -18.36
CA ILE A 253 -16.81 -4.70 -17.49
C ILE A 253 -16.22 -3.69 -16.51
N PRO A 254 -16.23 -2.39 -16.84
CA PRO A 254 -15.66 -1.37 -15.98
C PRO A 254 -16.61 -0.94 -14.84
N PHE A 255 -17.93 -1.14 -15.00
CA PHE A 255 -18.96 -0.79 -14.03
C PHE A 255 -20.02 -1.90 -13.88
N ALA A 256 -20.49 -2.11 -12.64
CA ALA A 256 -21.65 -2.93 -12.32
C ALA A 256 -22.37 -2.43 -11.06
N GLN A 257 -23.70 -2.51 -11.03
CA GLN A 257 -24.53 -2.17 -9.86
C GLN A 257 -25.81 -3.00 -9.83
N LEU A 258 -26.22 -3.46 -8.64
CA LEU A 258 -27.53 -4.08 -8.44
C LEU A 258 -28.55 -3.01 -8.00
N VAL A 259 -29.65 -2.87 -8.74
CA VAL A 259 -30.72 -1.90 -8.48
C VAL A 259 -32.05 -2.66 -8.42
N GLY A 260 -32.62 -2.79 -7.23
CA GLY A 260 -33.73 -3.73 -7.02
C GLY A 260 -33.31 -5.14 -7.45
N LYS A 261 -34.04 -5.71 -8.41
CA LYS A 261 -33.78 -7.03 -9.00
C LYS A 261 -32.96 -6.99 -10.30
N THR A 262 -32.48 -5.80 -10.69
CA THR A 262 -31.83 -5.58 -11.98
C THR A 262 -30.32 -5.40 -11.78
N LEU A 263 -29.52 -6.26 -12.41
CA LEU A 263 -28.08 -6.06 -12.51
C LEU A 263 -27.78 -5.17 -13.72
N LEU A 264 -27.23 -3.99 -13.47
CA LEU A 264 -26.72 -3.08 -14.49
C LEU A 264 -25.24 -3.35 -14.72
N VAL A 265 -24.83 -3.39 -15.98
CA VAL A 265 -23.45 -3.66 -16.39
C VAL A 265 -23.05 -2.70 -17.52
N GLU A 266 -21.88 -2.08 -17.39
CA GLU A 266 -21.22 -1.38 -18.49
C GLU A 266 -20.32 -2.37 -19.25
N LEU A 267 -20.28 -2.26 -20.58
CA LEU A 267 -19.49 -3.14 -21.44
C LEU A 267 -18.68 -2.29 -22.43
N ALA A 268 -17.36 -2.26 -22.25
CA ALA A 268 -16.46 -1.38 -23.00
C ALA A 268 -15.21 -2.12 -23.50
N TYR A 269 -14.73 -1.75 -24.68
CA TYR A 269 -13.49 -2.24 -25.28
C TYR A 269 -12.39 -1.26 -24.90
N ASN A 270 -11.29 -1.78 -24.37
CA ASN A 270 -10.13 -0.97 -24.05
C ASN A 270 -9.28 -0.75 -25.31
N GLY A 271 -9.69 0.22 -26.12
CA GLY A 271 -9.08 0.57 -27.40
C GLY A 271 -9.98 1.48 -28.22
N TYR A 272 -9.61 1.73 -29.47
CA TYR A 272 -10.40 2.61 -30.34
C TYR A 272 -11.68 1.92 -30.83
N ALA A 273 -12.81 2.61 -30.81
CA ALA A 273 -14.10 2.05 -31.25
C ALA A 273 -14.07 1.54 -32.70
N LYS A 274 -13.26 2.16 -33.58
CA LYS A 274 -13.07 1.68 -34.96
C LYS A 274 -12.57 0.23 -35.03
N GLU A 275 -11.79 -0.22 -34.05
CA GLU A 275 -11.23 -1.58 -33.98
C GLU A 275 -12.27 -2.63 -33.58
N SER A 276 -13.39 -2.19 -32.98
CA SER A 276 -14.58 -2.99 -32.71
C SER A 276 -15.72 -2.72 -33.71
N GLY A 277 -15.51 -1.89 -34.75
CA GLY A 277 -16.55 -1.49 -35.69
C GLY A 277 -17.66 -0.64 -35.05
N GLY A 278 -17.31 0.15 -34.03
CA GLY A 278 -18.27 0.92 -33.22
C GLY A 278 -19.11 0.06 -32.29
N LYS A 279 -18.73 -1.21 -32.06
CA LYS A 279 -19.46 -2.16 -31.21
C LYS A 279 -18.87 -2.21 -29.81
N THR A 280 -18.92 -1.07 -29.14
CA THR A 280 -18.40 -0.92 -27.78
C THR A 280 -19.17 0.16 -27.01
N GLY A 281 -18.95 0.23 -25.71
CA GLY A 281 -19.45 1.27 -24.83
C GLY A 281 -20.96 1.20 -24.60
N TYR A 282 -21.44 0.05 -24.13
CA TYR A 282 -22.84 -0.22 -23.86
C TYR A 282 -23.16 -0.15 -22.37
N PHE A 283 -24.42 0.14 -22.04
CA PHE A 283 -25.06 -0.30 -20.80
C PHE A 283 -26.04 -1.42 -21.10
N ALA A 284 -26.11 -2.40 -20.22
CA ALA A 284 -27.09 -3.49 -20.27
C ALA A 284 -27.70 -3.76 -18.89
N ALA A 285 -28.96 -4.17 -18.90
CA ALA A 285 -29.69 -4.57 -17.72
C ALA A 285 -30.09 -6.05 -17.81
N PHE A 286 -29.83 -6.77 -16.74
CA PHE A 286 -30.13 -8.19 -16.62
C PHE A 286 -31.03 -8.43 -15.41
N ASP A 287 -31.94 -9.40 -15.52
CA ASP A 287 -32.64 -9.92 -14.35
C ASP A 287 -31.63 -10.67 -13.46
N ALA A 288 -31.48 -10.25 -12.20
CA ALA A 288 -30.45 -10.77 -11.31
C ALA A 288 -30.72 -12.21 -10.85
N ALA A 289 -31.94 -12.73 -10.99
CA ALA A 289 -32.27 -14.09 -10.58
C ALA A 289 -31.95 -15.11 -11.68
N THR A 290 -32.18 -14.73 -12.94
CA THR A 290 -32.13 -15.62 -14.11
C THR A 290 -30.94 -15.35 -15.03
N GLY A 291 -30.40 -14.12 -15.02
CA GLY A 291 -29.35 -13.68 -15.95
C GLY A 291 -29.88 -13.29 -17.33
N ALA A 292 -31.20 -13.27 -17.52
CA ALA A 292 -31.84 -12.92 -18.78
C ALA A 292 -31.63 -11.43 -19.09
N LEU A 293 -31.34 -11.11 -20.36
CA LEU A 293 -31.20 -9.74 -20.80
C LEU A 293 -32.56 -9.04 -20.84
N ALA A 294 -32.72 -7.96 -20.08
CA ALA A 294 -33.89 -7.09 -20.14
C ALA A 294 -33.75 -6.06 -21.27
N TRP A 295 -32.64 -5.32 -21.30
CA TRP A 295 -32.34 -4.36 -22.37
C TRP A 295 -30.84 -4.10 -22.51
N VAL A 296 -30.46 -3.57 -23.67
CA VAL A 296 -29.13 -3.00 -23.96
C VAL A 296 -29.29 -1.64 -24.64
N SER A 297 -28.40 -0.69 -24.33
CA SER A 297 -28.38 0.65 -24.91
C SER A 297 -27.86 0.67 -26.35
N ASP A 298 -27.85 1.86 -26.96
CA ASP A 298 -27.00 2.15 -28.12
C ASP A 298 -25.51 1.94 -27.76
N PRO A 299 -24.63 1.64 -28.74
CA PRO A 299 -23.18 1.68 -28.51
C PRO A 299 -22.71 3.12 -28.30
N LEU A 300 -21.46 3.25 -27.80
CA LEU A 300 -20.76 4.52 -27.61
C LEU A 300 -21.49 5.48 -26.65
N VAL A 301 -22.10 4.93 -25.60
CA VAL A 301 -22.77 5.70 -24.53
C VAL A 301 -22.03 5.64 -23.20
N ALA A 302 -21.19 4.64 -22.98
CA ALA A 302 -20.51 4.44 -21.69
C ALA A 302 -19.11 3.82 -21.82
N ASN A 303 -18.08 4.54 -21.41
CA ASN A 303 -16.73 3.98 -21.19
C ASN A 303 -15.98 4.62 -20.00
N ALA A 304 -16.61 5.54 -19.26
CA ALA A 304 -16.02 6.17 -18.09
C ALA A 304 -15.76 5.17 -16.95
N GLY A 305 -16.44 4.00 -16.95
CA GLY A 305 -16.38 3.03 -15.87
C GLY A 305 -16.98 3.52 -14.57
N GLU A 306 -17.79 4.56 -14.65
CA GLU A 306 -18.53 5.19 -13.56
C GLU A 306 -19.87 5.71 -14.09
N ALA A 307 -20.90 5.60 -13.26
CA ALA A 307 -22.22 6.11 -13.58
C ALA A 307 -22.95 6.49 -12.28
N ILE A 308 -23.91 7.41 -12.40
CA ILE A 308 -24.89 7.68 -11.34
C ILE A 308 -26.21 7.05 -11.76
N VAL A 309 -26.70 6.10 -10.97
CA VAL A 309 -28.08 5.62 -11.09
C VAL A 309 -28.96 6.39 -10.11
N SER A 310 -30.00 7.04 -10.61
CA SER A 310 -30.85 7.93 -9.83
C SER A 310 -32.28 7.89 -10.35
N GLY A 311 -33.23 7.56 -9.47
CA GLY A 311 -34.62 7.33 -9.84
C GLY A 311 -34.73 6.30 -10.99
N GLY A 312 -35.31 6.75 -12.09
CA GLY A 312 -35.45 5.99 -13.33
C GLY A 312 -34.43 6.34 -14.42
N SER A 313 -33.27 6.91 -14.07
CA SER A 313 -32.25 7.33 -15.03
C SER A 313 -30.84 6.83 -14.67
N ILE A 314 -30.01 6.68 -15.70
CA ILE A 314 -28.56 6.42 -15.60
C ILE A 314 -27.82 7.60 -16.21
N ILE A 315 -26.94 8.24 -15.46
CA ILE A 315 -26.03 9.26 -15.98
C ILE A 315 -24.67 8.62 -16.21
N THR A 316 -24.18 8.68 -17.44
CA THR A 316 -22.90 8.07 -17.86
C THR A 316 -22.20 8.96 -18.89
N GLY A 317 -21.02 8.55 -19.34
CA GLY A 317 -20.20 9.29 -20.29
C GLY A 317 -19.47 8.37 -21.25
N TYR A 318 -19.36 8.83 -22.49
CA TYR A 318 -18.52 8.23 -23.52
C TYR A 318 -17.51 9.24 -24.04
N GLY A 319 -16.30 8.79 -24.27
CA GLY A 319 -15.30 9.55 -25.02
C GLY A 319 -13.93 8.91 -24.98
N PHE A 320 -13.16 9.04 -26.07
CA PHE A 320 -11.83 8.45 -26.15
C PHE A 320 -10.99 9.09 -27.27
N THR A 321 -9.89 9.76 -26.91
CA THR A 321 -8.92 10.38 -27.83
C THR A 321 -9.53 11.22 -28.98
N ALA A 322 -9.89 10.59 -30.10
CA ALA A 322 -10.38 11.20 -31.33
C ALA A 322 -11.88 10.92 -31.58
N GLU A 323 -12.54 10.33 -30.60
CA GLU A 323 -13.95 9.97 -30.66
C GLU A 323 -14.81 11.08 -30.07
N PRO A 324 -16.07 11.24 -30.53
CA PRO A 324 -16.95 12.26 -29.99
C PRO A 324 -17.22 12.07 -28.49
N ASP A 325 -17.02 13.12 -27.71
CA ASP A 325 -17.16 13.08 -26.26
C ASP A 325 -18.53 13.61 -25.81
N PHE A 326 -19.25 12.78 -25.04
CA PHE A 326 -20.61 13.05 -24.63
C PHE A 326 -20.89 12.57 -23.21
N VAL A 327 -21.74 13.31 -22.52
CA VAL A 327 -22.47 12.86 -21.34
C VAL A 327 -23.86 12.41 -21.77
N PHE A 328 -24.30 11.28 -21.24
CA PHE A 328 -25.59 10.70 -21.54
C PHE A 328 -26.46 10.60 -20.30
N VAL A 329 -27.75 10.83 -20.48
CA VAL A 329 -28.79 10.39 -19.54
C VAL A 329 -29.60 9.31 -20.26
N LEU A 330 -29.56 8.09 -19.72
CA LEU A 330 -30.31 6.95 -20.23
C LEU A 330 -31.55 6.71 -19.38
N ASP A 331 -32.64 6.31 -20.03
CA ASP A 331 -33.83 5.76 -19.41
C ASP A 331 -33.50 4.39 -18.81
N LEU A 332 -33.53 4.25 -17.47
CA LEU A 332 -33.21 2.99 -16.79
C LEU A 332 -34.19 1.87 -17.13
N GLU A 333 -35.44 2.19 -17.50
CA GLU A 333 -36.48 1.20 -17.78
C GLU A 333 -36.22 0.46 -19.10
N THR A 334 -35.67 1.14 -20.11
CA THR A 334 -35.54 0.63 -21.49
C THR A 334 -34.14 0.68 -22.08
N GLY A 335 -33.21 1.43 -21.48
CA GLY A 335 -31.85 1.65 -21.99
C GLY A 335 -31.71 2.71 -23.08
N LYS A 336 -32.79 3.45 -23.39
CA LYS A 336 -32.79 4.47 -24.43
C LYS A 336 -32.13 5.77 -23.95
N THR A 337 -31.46 6.47 -24.86
CA THR A 337 -30.90 7.80 -24.57
C THR A 337 -32.01 8.85 -24.46
N GLU A 338 -32.13 9.50 -23.29
CA GLU A 338 -33.03 10.64 -23.07
C GLU A 338 -32.33 11.99 -23.28
N GLN A 339 -31.03 12.08 -22.95
CA GLN A 339 -30.18 13.25 -23.24
C GLN A 339 -28.81 12.82 -23.72
N LYS A 340 -28.27 13.62 -24.65
CA LYS A 340 -26.91 13.54 -25.16
C LYS A 340 -26.32 14.94 -25.14
N ILE A 341 -25.30 15.17 -24.33
CA ILE A 341 -24.73 16.49 -24.06
C ILE A 341 -23.26 16.47 -24.46
N ALA A 342 -22.87 17.33 -25.40
CA ALA A 342 -21.49 17.43 -25.86
C ALA A 342 -20.57 17.97 -24.75
N VAL A 343 -19.39 17.37 -24.63
CA VAL A 343 -18.29 17.86 -23.79
C VAL A 343 -17.02 17.96 -24.64
N LYS A 344 -16.00 18.67 -24.13
CA LYS A 344 -14.75 18.96 -24.86
C LYS A 344 -13.78 17.79 -24.93
N SER A 345 -13.88 16.86 -23.99
CA SER A 345 -13.01 15.70 -23.87
C SER A 345 -13.73 14.55 -23.17
N GLY A 346 -13.18 13.34 -23.26
CA GLY A 346 -13.79 12.12 -22.71
C GLY A 346 -14.02 12.18 -21.20
N PRO A 347 -15.24 11.90 -20.71
CA PRO A 347 -15.53 11.79 -19.28
C PRO A 347 -14.78 10.62 -18.63
N GLU A 348 -14.15 10.87 -17.48
CA GLU A 348 -13.44 9.87 -16.69
C GLU A 348 -14.02 9.69 -15.30
N ALA A 349 -14.58 10.76 -14.71
CA ALA A 349 -15.20 10.68 -13.39
C ALA A 349 -16.58 11.33 -13.36
N ILE A 350 -17.54 10.68 -12.70
CA ILE A 350 -18.92 11.15 -12.54
C ILE A 350 -19.28 11.08 -11.04
N ARG A 351 -19.58 12.24 -10.42
CA ARG A 351 -19.84 12.36 -8.97
C ARG A 351 -21.14 13.12 -8.72
N ARG A 352 -21.84 12.79 -7.62
CA ARG A 352 -23.03 13.53 -7.18
C ARG A 352 -22.79 14.29 -5.88
N LYS A 353 -23.39 15.47 -5.74
CA LYS A 353 -23.50 16.20 -4.46
C LYS A 353 -24.78 17.02 -4.45
N GLY A 354 -25.71 16.69 -3.55
CA GLY A 354 -27.07 17.23 -3.62
C GLY A 354 -27.70 16.93 -4.99
N ASP A 355 -28.27 17.95 -5.63
CA ASP A 355 -28.87 17.85 -6.97
C ASP A 355 -27.89 18.18 -8.12
N ARG A 356 -26.59 18.22 -7.84
CA ARG A 356 -25.55 18.48 -8.85
C ARG A 356 -24.77 17.22 -9.21
N VAL A 357 -24.43 17.14 -10.50
CA VAL A 357 -23.55 16.13 -11.08
C VAL A 357 -22.25 16.81 -11.50
N PHE A 358 -21.14 16.36 -10.93
CA PHE A 358 -19.80 16.82 -11.25
C PHE A 358 -19.18 15.79 -12.18
N ILE A 359 -18.74 16.23 -13.36
CA ILE A 359 -18.12 15.37 -14.36
C ILE A 359 -16.73 15.89 -14.63
N ARG A 360 -15.72 15.05 -14.39
CA ARG A 360 -14.36 15.31 -14.85
C ARG A 360 -14.14 14.60 -16.17
N ALA A 361 -13.66 15.36 -17.14
CA ALA A 361 -13.11 14.85 -18.38
C ALA A 361 -11.58 15.14 -18.46
N TYR A 362 -10.88 14.58 -19.44
CA TYR A 362 -9.41 14.70 -19.57
C TYR A 362 -8.81 16.09 -19.34
N ASP A 363 -9.47 17.15 -19.80
CA ASP A 363 -8.94 18.53 -19.69
C ASP A 363 -9.95 19.55 -19.13
N THR A 364 -11.18 19.11 -18.81
CA THR A 364 -12.27 19.99 -18.41
C THR A 364 -13.15 19.34 -17.34
N ASP A 365 -13.42 20.08 -16.27
CA ASP A 365 -14.43 19.78 -15.27
C ASP A 365 -15.76 20.46 -15.64
N TYR A 366 -16.86 19.74 -15.47
CA TYR A 366 -18.22 20.21 -15.68
C TYR A 366 -19.02 20.07 -14.40
N VAL A 367 -19.93 21.02 -14.18
CA VAL A 367 -21.00 20.89 -13.20
C VAL A 367 -22.31 20.97 -13.94
N PHE A 368 -23.16 19.96 -13.74
CA PHE A 368 -24.53 19.92 -14.21
C PHE A 368 -25.47 20.02 -13.02
N LYS A 369 -26.56 20.76 -13.18
CA LYS A 369 -27.68 20.79 -12.23
C LYS A 369 -28.77 19.87 -12.73
N SER A 370 -29.33 19.03 -11.85
CA SER A 370 -30.58 18.32 -12.16
C SER A 370 -31.77 19.26 -12.00
N THR A 371 -32.56 19.46 -13.06
CA THR A 371 -33.79 20.26 -13.00
C THR A 371 -34.94 19.52 -12.32
N THR A 372 -34.82 18.21 -12.17
CA THR A 372 -35.83 17.31 -11.60
C THR A 372 -35.36 16.64 -10.30
N GLY A 373 -34.21 17.06 -9.76
CA GLY A 373 -33.56 16.45 -8.59
C GLY A 373 -32.80 15.16 -8.89
N LEU A 374 -32.10 14.61 -7.91
CA LEU A 374 -31.37 13.33 -8.02
C LEU A 374 -31.91 12.29 -7.00
N PRO A 375 -33.12 11.74 -7.20
CA PRO A 375 -33.70 10.76 -6.29
C PRO A 375 -32.86 9.49 -6.17
N ALA A 376 -32.91 8.83 -5.01
CA ALA A 376 -32.22 7.56 -4.83
C ALA A 376 -32.79 6.46 -5.75
N PRO A 377 -31.95 5.55 -6.29
CA PRO A 377 -32.44 4.38 -7.01
C PRO A 377 -33.08 3.37 -6.04
N LEU A 378 -33.76 2.34 -6.57
CA LEU A 378 -34.21 1.23 -5.74
C LEU A 378 -33.01 0.54 -5.05
N PRO A 379 -33.11 0.21 -3.75
CA PRO A 379 -32.04 -0.51 -3.06
C PRO A 379 -31.83 -1.90 -3.67
N ALA A 380 -30.63 -2.43 -3.54
CA ALA A 380 -30.29 -3.78 -3.99
C ALA A 380 -31.16 -4.83 -3.31
N ASN A 381 -31.82 -5.69 -4.10
CA ASN A 381 -32.66 -6.76 -3.56
C ASN A 381 -31.82 -7.96 -3.12
N LEU A 382 -31.13 -7.81 -1.98
CA LEU A 382 -30.33 -8.86 -1.36
C LEU A 382 -31.03 -9.47 -0.15
N THR A 383 -31.14 -10.80 -0.16
CA THR A 383 -31.69 -11.57 0.96
C THR A 383 -30.74 -11.59 2.14
N ALA A 384 -31.26 -11.49 3.36
CA ALA A 384 -30.48 -11.73 4.57
C ALA A 384 -29.82 -13.11 4.48
N GLU A 385 -28.56 -13.18 4.92
CA GLU A 385 -27.90 -14.47 5.07
C GLU A 385 -28.54 -15.21 6.24
N ALA A 386 -28.92 -16.48 6.03
CA ALA A 386 -29.39 -17.32 7.12
C ALA A 386 -28.19 -17.66 8.01
N THR A 387 -27.93 -16.83 9.01
CA THR A 387 -26.85 -17.03 9.97
C THR A 387 -27.15 -18.29 10.80
N THR A 388 -26.46 -19.39 10.52
CA THR A 388 -26.39 -20.55 11.43
C THR A 388 -25.37 -20.33 12.55
N ALA A 389 -24.49 -19.34 12.42
CA ALA A 389 -23.59 -18.88 13.48
C ALA A 389 -24.06 -17.52 13.99
N ALA A 390 -24.45 -17.45 15.26
CA ALA A 390 -24.61 -16.17 15.94
C ALA A 390 -23.28 -15.39 15.83
N ALA A 391 -23.36 -14.08 15.59
CA ALA A 391 -22.17 -13.22 15.74
C ALA A 391 -21.52 -13.54 17.09
N PRO A 392 -20.18 -13.68 17.15
CA PRO A 392 -19.52 -13.98 18.41
C PRO A 392 -19.98 -12.95 19.45
N PRO A 393 -20.34 -13.39 20.67
CA PRO A 393 -20.81 -12.47 21.69
C PRO A 393 -19.74 -11.39 21.90
N PRO A 394 -20.15 -10.13 22.14
CA PRO A 394 -19.20 -9.07 22.39
C PRO A 394 -18.29 -9.47 23.56
N PRO A 395 -17.01 -9.06 23.54
CA PRO A 395 -16.07 -9.42 24.59
C PRO A 395 -16.61 -9.00 25.96
N SER A 396 -16.53 -9.92 26.93
CA SER A 396 -16.94 -9.66 28.31
C SER A 396 -16.17 -8.46 28.89
N ALA A 397 -16.73 -7.80 29.90
CA ALA A 397 -16.04 -6.71 30.59
C ALA A 397 -14.66 -7.16 31.12
N GLU A 398 -14.59 -8.39 31.61
CA GLU A 398 -13.35 -9.03 32.07
C GLU A 398 -12.35 -9.24 30.93
N SER A 399 -12.80 -9.74 29.77
CA SER A 399 -11.95 -9.88 28.57
C SER A 399 -11.37 -8.54 28.13
N ARG A 400 -12.21 -7.49 28.09
CA ARG A 400 -11.77 -6.14 27.75
C ARG A 400 -10.74 -5.61 28.74
N CYS A 401 -10.93 -5.86 30.03
CA CYS A 401 -9.95 -5.48 31.04
C CYS A 401 -8.61 -6.19 30.83
N TRP A 402 -8.59 -7.49 30.58
CA TRP A 402 -7.35 -8.22 30.32
C TRP A 402 -6.65 -7.81 29.02
N VAL A 403 -7.40 -7.44 27.97
CA VAL A 403 -6.82 -6.85 26.76
C VAL A 403 -6.17 -5.48 27.06
N ARG A 404 -6.78 -4.68 27.92
CA ARG A 404 -6.19 -3.39 28.36
C ARG A 404 -4.95 -3.62 29.22
N ARG A 405 -4.94 -4.64 30.10
CA ARG A 405 -3.75 -5.10 30.85
C ARG A 405 -2.62 -5.51 29.91
N ALA A 406 -2.92 -6.34 28.91
CA ALA A 406 -1.95 -6.73 27.89
C ALA A 406 -1.40 -5.52 27.13
N THR A 407 -2.28 -4.59 26.75
CA THR A 407 -1.89 -3.35 26.06
C THR A 407 -0.93 -2.52 26.93
N ALA A 408 -1.24 -2.35 28.22
CA ALA A 408 -0.36 -1.66 29.16
C ALA A 408 0.98 -2.38 29.32
N ALA A 409 0.98 -3.72 29.40
CA ALA A 409 2.19 -4.53 29.50
C ALA A 409 3.06 -4.43 28.24
N ILE A 410 2.46 -4.45 27.04
CA ILE A 410 3.19 -4.24 25.76
C ILE A 410 3.86 -2.85 25.75
N LEU A 411 3.14 -1.80 26.16
CA LEU A 411 3.68 -0.45 26.23
C LEU A 411 4.79 -0.32 27.28
N ALA A 412 4.65 -1.03 28.41
CA ALA A 412 5.64 -1.09 29.48
C ALA A 412 6.80 -2.06 29.18
N LYS A 413 6.74 -2.83 28.07
CA LYS A 413 7.68 -3.91 27.71
C LYS A 413 7.78 -5.00 28.78
N ASP A 414 6.69 -5.23 29.50
CA ASP A 414 6.59 -6.26 30.53
C ASP A 414 6.18 -7.59 29.91
N ALA A 415 7.18 -8.41 29.53
CA ALA A 415 6.94 -9.72 28.93
C ALA A 415 6.06 -10.62 29.80
N ARG A 416 6.30 -10.63 31.13
CA ARG A 416 5.52 -11.44 32.08
C ARG A 416 4.08 -10.96 32.19
N GLY A 417 3.87 -9.64 32.20
CA GLY A 417 2.53 -9.07 32.18
C GLY A 417 1.76 -9.39 30.89
N VAL A 418 2.44 -9.50 29.74
CA VAL A 418 1.83 -9.95 28.49
C VAL A 418 1.48 -11.45 28.56
N GLU A 419 2.37 -12.29 29.09
CA GLU A 419 2.12 -13.72 29.30
C GLU A 419 0.94 -13.96 30.26
N GLU A 420 0.92 -13.27 31.41
CA GLU A 420 -0.19 -13.34 32.36
C GLU A 420 -1.51 -12.98 31.69
N ALA A 421 -1.56 -11.86 30.97
CA ALA A 421 -2.78 -11.45 30.29
C ALA A 421 -3.19 -12.45 29.19
N ALA A 422 -2.24 -13.09 28.50
CA ALA A 422 -2.53 -14.13 27.52
C ALA A 422 -3.16 -15.37 28.17
N ASP A 423 -2.62 -15.83 29.30
CA ASP A 423 -3.14 -16.98 30.04
C ASP A 423 -4.55 -16.72 30.59
N GLN A 424 -4.80 -15.50 31.11
CA GLN A 424 -6.13 -15.11 31.59
C GLN A 424 -7.14 -14.95 30.45
N LEU A 425 -6.69 -14.54 29.26
CA LEU A 425 -7.55 -14.43 28.08
C LEU A 425 -7.83 -15.78 27.40
N GLU A 426 -7.03 -16.82 27.64
CA GLU A 426 -7.19 -18.14 27.03
C GLU A 426 -8.57 -18.78 27.30
N PRO A 427 -9.13 -18.77 28.54
CA PRO A 427 -10.50 -19.22 28.78
C PRO A 427 -11.58 -18.20 28.38
N LEU A 428 -11.24 -16.92 28.23
CA LEU A 428 -12.20 -15.82 28.05
C LEU A 428 -12.45 -15.41 26.59
N SER A 429 -11.50 -15.67 25.70
CA SER A 429 -11.58 -15.26 24.29
C SER A 429 -11.21 -16.39 23.35
N ALA A 430 -12.10 -16.73 22.41
CA ALA A 430 -11.84 -17.67 21.33
C ALA A 430 -11.08 -17.05 20.14
N ASP A 431 -10.73 -15.76 20.21
CA ASP A 431 -10.05 -15.07 19.10
C ASP A 431 -8.60 -15.55 18.95
N ARG A 432 -8.37 -16.37 17.92
CA ARG A 432 -7.03 -16.90 17.57
C ARG A 432 -6.01 -15.80 17.32
N GLN A 433 -6.41 -14.71 16.64
CA GLN A 433 -5.49 -13.62 16.28
C GLN A 433 -5.07 -12.81 17.50
N LEU A 434 -5.97 -12.65 18.48
CA LEU A 434 -5.61 -12.06 19.77
C LEU A 434 -4.57 -12.92 20.51
N ARG A 435 -4.80 -14.24 20.60
CA ARG A 435 -3.88 -15.15 21.28
C ARG A 435 -2.50 -15.17 20.61
N GLU A 436 -2.46 -15.24 19.28
CA GLU A 436 -1.22 -15.24 18.51
C GLU A 436 -0.45 -13.93 18.67
N LEU A 437 -1.15 -12.79 18.65
CA LEU A 437 -0.56 -11.47 18.93
C LEU A 437 0.13 -11.47 20.30
N LEU A 438 -0.57 -11.89 21.35
CA LEU A 438 -0.03 -11.82 22.71
C LEU A 438 1.17 -12.75 22.90
N ARG A 439 1.09 -13.99 22.41
CA ARG A 439 2.22 -14.94 22.46
C ARG A 439 3.42 -14.42 21.65
N THR A 440 3.17 -13.85 20.48
CA THR A 440 4.21 -13.24 19.64
C THR A 440 4.88 -12.06 20.35
N GLU A 441 4.10 -11.16 20.96
CA GLU A 441 4.66 -10.00 21.67
C GLU A 441 5.39 -10.41 22.95
N ALA A 442 4.86 -11.33 23.75
CA ALA A 442 5.54 -11.91 24.91
C ALA A 442 6.93 -12.46 24.52
N LYS A 443 6.99 -13.29 23.47
CA LYS A 443 8.24 -13.85 22.94
C LYS A 443 9.21 -12.79 22.43
N LYS A 444 8.71 -11.77 21.73
CA LYS A 444 9.55 -10.66 21.26
C LYS A 444 10.14 -9.87 22.44
N LEU A 445 9.38 -9.69 23.51
CA LEU A 445 9.84 -8.97 24.72
C LEU A 445 10.80 -9.82 25.56
N SER A 446 10.60 -11.14 25.66
CA SER A 446 11.45 -12.03 26.46
C SER A 446 12.77 -12.42 25.78
N SER A 447 12.80 -12.48 24.46
CA SER A 447 14.00 -12.91 23.72
C SER A 447 15.19 -11.95 23.79
N GLY A 448 14.98 -10.66 24.10
CA GLY A 448 16.04 -9.65 24.31
C GLY A 448 17.00 -9.42 23.14
N THR A 449 16.87 -10.16 22.04
CA THR A 449 17.86 -10.28 20.95
C THR A 449 17.44 -9.61 19.65
N ARG A 450 16.29 -8.92 19.62
CA ARG A 450 15.85 -8.16 18.44
C ARG A 450 16.16 -6.68 18.57
N LEU A 451 16.60 -6.09 17.47
CA LEU A 451 16.71 -4.64 17.32
C LEU A 451 15.34 -3.97 17.57
N ASP A 452 15.22 -3.29 18.71
CA ASP A 452 14.01 -2.58 19.11
C ASP A 452 14.12 -1.09 18.72
N LEU A 453 13.49 -0.75 17.59
CA LEU A 453 13.43 0.63 17.11
C LEU A 453 12.40 1.49 17.87
N GLN A 454 11.35 0.88 18.44
CA GLN A 454 10.32 1.62 19.18
C GLN A 454 10.87 2.20 20.50
N SER A 455 11.93 1.59 21.04
CA SER A 455 12.61 2.02 22.25
C SER A 455 13.60 3.17 22.05
N ALA A 456 14.07 3.37 20.82
CA ALA A 456 15.06 4.39 20.52
C ALA A 456 14.48 5.80 20.68
N ALA A 457 15.34 6.79 20.98
CA ALA A 457 14.87 8.17 21.04
C ALA A 457 14.43 8.62 19.64
N LEU A 458 13.17 9.03 19.51
CA LEU A 458 12.61 9.56 18.26
C LEU A 458 12.85 11.07 18.21
N VAL A 459 13.61 11.50 17.20
CA VAL A 459 13.97 12.89 16.98
C VAL A 459 13.26 13.37 15.72
N VAL A 460 12.29 14.27 15.85
CA VAL A 460 11.56 14.83 14.71
C VAL A 460 12.30 16.06 14.22
N ALA A 461 12.86 15.97 13.01
CA ALA A 461 13.59 17.09 12.44
C ALA A 461 12.59 18.17 11.93
N PRO A 462 12.83 19.46 12.22
CA PRO A 462 11.98 20.54 11.74
C PRO A 462 12.10 20.71 10.22
N ALA A 463 11.09 21.33 9.61
CA ALA A 463 11.10 21.59 8.17
C ALA A 463 12.33 22.42 7.77
N PRO A 464 13.12 21.98 6.77
CA PRO A 464 14.27 22.72 6.31
C PRO A 464 13.84 23.88 5.41
N PRO A 465 14.68 24.92 5.27
CA PRO A 465 14.53 25.88 4.18
C PRO A 465 14.79 25.16 2.84
N TRP A 466 13.99 25.46 1.82
CA TRP A 466 14.11 24.87 0.49
C TRP A 466 15.08 25.68 -0.40
N GLN A 467 16.25 25.94 0.16
CA GLN A 467 17.37 26.69 -0.43
C GLN A 467 18.63 26.45 0.41
N ALA A 468 19.77 26.94 -0.06
CA ALA A 468 20.99 26.94 0.73
C ALA A 468 20.80 27.75 2.02
N ALA A 469 21.24 27.20 3.15
CA ALA A 469 21.14 27.84 4.45
C ALA A 469 22.15 27.25 5.44
N SER A 470 22.62 28.06 6.39
CA SER A 470 23.50 27.61 7.48
C SER A 470 23.00 28.18 8.81
N PRO A 471 21.82 27.75 9.30
CA PRO A 471 21.20 28.33 10.48
C PRO A 471 21.89 27.95 11.80
N GLY A 472 22.72 26.90 11.81
CA GLY A 472 23.46 26.43 12.98
C GLY A 472 24.97 26.41 12.75
N ALA A 473 25.72 26.31 13.84
CA ALA A 473 27.17 26.11 13.78
C ALA A 473 27.47 24.60 13.61
N SER A 474 28.21 24.25 12.55
CA SER A 474 28.80 22.91 12.45
C SER A 474 30.04 22.80 13.34
N ALA A 475 30.25 21.62 13.94
CA ALA A 475 31.48 21.33 14.68
C ALA A 475 32.71 21.22 13.75
N ALA A 476 32.51 20.99 12.45
CA ALA A 476 33.59 20.97 11.47
C ALA A 476 34.15 22.38 11.25
N ARG A 477 35.47 22.52 11.34
CA ARG A 477 36.15 23.81 11.09
C ARG A 477 36.35 24.02 9.58
N PRO A 478 36.27 25.26 9.07
CA PRO A 478 36.62 25.53 7.69
C PRO A 478 38.12 25.25 7.46
N PRO A 479 38.51 24.50 6.41
CA PRO A 479 39.91 24.29 6.08
C PRO A 479 40.56 25.58 5.59
N ALA A 480 41.85 25.76 5.87
CA ALA A 480 42.61 26.95 5.45
C ALA A 480 42.71 27.08 3.92
N ALA A 481 42.76 25.94 3.20
CA ALA A 481 42.67 25.87 1.75
C ALA A 481 41.87 24.62 1.36
N SER A 482 41.11 24.70 0.27
CA SER A 482 40.41 23.52 -0.28
C SER A 482 41.25 22.88 -1.40
N PRO A 483 41.42 21.54 -1.38
CA PRO A 483 42.12 20.85 -2.47
C PRO A 483 41.29 20.91 -3.76
N LYS A 484 41.93 20.63 -4.90
CA LYS A 484 41.22 20.54 -6.18
C LYS A 484 40.97 19.09 -6.55
N LEU A 485 39.73 18.77 -6.90
CA LEU A 485 39.34 17.50 -7.49
C LEU A 485 39.52 17.58 -9.01
N VAL A 486 40.35 16.71 -9.58
CA VAL A 486 40.67 16.71 -11.01
C VAL A 486 40.23 15.41 -11.65
N LYS A 487 39.53 15.48 -12.78
CA LYS A 487 39.17 14.30 -13.58
C LYS A 487 40.42 13.70 -14.20
N VAL A 488 40.72 12.45 -13.85
CA VAL A 488 41.88 11.68 -14.33
C VAL A 488 41.47 10.77 -15.49
N SER A 489 40.31 10.12 -15.39
CA SER A 489 39.83 9.18 -16.40
C SER A 489 38.31 9.22 -16.52
N SER A 490 37.79 8.87 -17.70
CA SER A 490 36.39 8.54 -17.93
C SER A 490 36.29 7.45 -18.97
N ARG A 491 35.58 6.38 -18.64
CA ARG A 491 35.43 5.19 -19.49
C ARG A 491 33.96 4.83 -19.57
N ALA A 492 33.45 4.63 -20.78
CA ALA A 492 32.08 4.14 -20.97
C ALA A 492 31.91 2.78 -20.28
N ALA A 493 30.73 2.55 -19.71
CA ALA A 493 30.43 1.37 -18.92
C ALA A 493 28.95 0.99 -19.06
N SER A 494 28.65 -0.31 -18.97
CA SER A 494 27.26 -0.78 -19.08
C SER A 494 26.42 -0.21 -17.92
N PRO A 495 25.25 0.38 -18.18
CA PRO A 495 24.33 0.86 -17.13
C PRO A 495 23.85 -0.24 -16.18
N THR A 496 23.94 -1.51 -16.61
CA THR A 496 23.48 -2.67 -15.84
C THR A 496 24.58 -3.39 -15.08
N ARG A 497 25.83 -2.91 -15.11
CA ARG A 497 26.99 -3.61 -14.52
C ARG A 497 26.89 -3.82 -13.00
N ASP A 498 26.15 -2.94 -12.32
CA ASP A 498 25.92 -2.99 -10.89
C ASP A 498 24.49 -3.46 -10.55
N MET A 499 23.79 -4.10 -11.51
CA MET A 499 22.51 -4.74 -11.23
C MET A 499 22.75 -6.09 -10.55
N ASN A 500 22.17 -6.27 -9.37
CA ASN A 500 22.25 -7.48 -8.53
C ASN A 500 23.64 -7.79 -7.95
N PRO A 501 24.29 -6.85 -7.22
CA PRO A 501 25.51 -7.16 -6.49
C PRO A 501 25.22 -8.21 -5.40
N ALA A 502 26.24 -8.95 -4.96
CA ALA A 502 26.11 -9.75 -3.74
C ALA A 502 26.04 -8.83 -2.52
N PHE A 503 25.29 -9.22 -1.49
CA PHE A 503 25.25 -8.46 -0.25
C PHE A 503 26.61 -8.48 0.46
N GLU A 504 27.15 -7.30 0.75
CA GLU A 504 28.38 -7.12 1.50
C GLU A 504 28.11 -6.22 2.71
N ALA A 505 28.32 -6.74 3.92
CA ALA A 505 27.99 -6.04 5.15
C ALA A 505 28.78 -4.73 5.36
N ALA A 506 29.93 -4.58 4.69
CA ALA A 506 30.77 -3.37 4.75
C ALA A 506 30.38 -2.30 3.71
N GLN A 507 29.48 -2.61 2.77
CA GLN A 507 29.06 -1.69 1.71
C GLN A 507 27.63 -1.21 1.94
N PRO A 508 27.28 0.01 1.50
CA PRO A 508 25.90 0.44 1.43
C PRO A 508 25.07 -0.50 0.57
N TRP A 509 23.93 -0.94 1.10
CA TRP A 509 23.00 -1.82 0.43
C TRP A 509 21.65 -1.13 0.24
N PHE A 510 21.16 -1.10 -0.99
CA PHE A 510 19.87 -0.52 -1.36
C PHE A 510 18.93 -1.63 -1.83
N ILE A 511 17.72 -1.62 -1.29
CA ILE A 511 16.72 -2.65 -1.59
C ILE A 511 15.82 -2.14 -2.72
N ALA A 512 15.70 -2.94 -3.78
CA ALA A 512 14.87 -2.60 -4.93
C ALA A 512 13.40 -2.34 -4.51
N PRO A 513 12.67 -1.43 -5.17
CA PRO A 513 11.31 -1.05 -4.75
C PRO A 513 10.35 -2.24 -4.53
N ILE A 514 10.40 -3.26 -5.40
CA ILE A 514 9.55 -4.46 -5.30
C ILE A 514 9.96 -5.43 -4.16
N GLU A 515 11.14 -5.22 -3.58
CA GLU A 515 11.73 -6.05 -2.53
C GLU A 515 11.83 -5.32 -1.20
N GLN A 516 11.43 -4.05 -1.10
CA GLN A 516 11.55 -3.27 0.13
C GLN A 516 10.93 -4.01 1.33
N GLY A 517 11.63 -3.98 2.45
CA GLY A 517 11.32 -4.76 3.65
C GLY A 517 11.82 -6.21 3.63
N LYS A 518 12.30 -6.75 2.49
CA LYS A 518 12.97 -8.06 2.45
C LYS A 518 14.44 -7.89 2.77
N LEU A 519 14.92 -8.60 3.78
CA LEU A 519 16.35 -8.60 4.12
C LEU A 519 17.13 -9.44 3.09
N PRO A 520 18.28 -8.95 2.61
CA PRO A 520 19.16 -9.75 1.77
C PRO A 520 19.79 -10.88 2.57
N ALA A 521 20.16 -11.98 1.90
CA ALA A 521 20.87 -13.09 2.53
C ALA A 521 22.19 -12.60 3.15
N GLY A 522 22.46 -12.99 4.40
CA GLY A 522 23.65 -12.56 5.14
C GLY A 522 23.49 -11.25 5.92
N ALA A 523 22.40 -10.49 5.72
CA ALA A 523 22.07 -9.39 6.61
C ALA A 523 21.63 -9.90 7.99
N ARG A 524 21.77 -9.03 8.98
CA ARG A 524 21.26 -9.23 10.34
C ARG A 524 19.77 -9.54 10.33
N ALA A 525 19.41 -10.77 10.71
CA ALA A 525 18.03 -11.26 10.69
C ALA A 525 17.11 -10.57 11.71
N ASP A 526 17.67 -9.82 12.66
CA ASP A 526 16.93 -9.10 13.68
C ASP A 526 16.47 -7.69 13.24
N ILE A 527 16.91 -7.21 12.06
CA ILE A 527 16.49 -5.92 11.52
C ILE A 527 14.98 -5.98 11.16
N PRO A 528 14.15 -5.06 11.68
CA PRO A 528 12.74 -5.00 11.30
C PRO A 528 12.56 -4.67 9.82
N SER A 529 11.64 -5.36 9.15
CA SER A 529 11.27 -5.10 7.75
C SER A 529 10.51 -3.78 7.55
N THR A 530 9.88 -3.27 8.61
CA THR A 530 9.13 -2.02 8.62
C THR A 530 9.34 -1.25 9.92
N PHE A 531 9.20 0.07 9.85
CA PHE A 531 9.10 0.96 11.01
C PHE A 531 8.18 2.13 10.67
N GLY A 532 7.19 2.42 11.53
CA GLY A 532 6.24 3.52 11.27
C GLY A 532 5.48 3.40 9.94
N GLN A 533 5.19 2.16 9.50
CA GLN A 533 4.62 1.80 8.18
C GLN A 533 5.52 2.01 6.97
N GLU A 534 6.73 2.50 7.16
CA GLU A 534 7.72 2.62 6.09
C GLU A 534 8.51 1.32 5.97
N HIS A 535 8.75 0.86 4.74
CA HIS A 535 9.55 -0.35 4.48
C HIS A 535 11.04 -0.06 4.55
N LEU A 536 11.84 -1.03 5.03
CA LEU A 536 13.29 -0.96 4.94
C LEU A 536 13.70 -0.81 3.47
N SER A 537 14.50 0.20 3.19
CA SER A 537 14.91 0.59 1.83
C SER A 537 16.44 0.61 1.67
N ALA A 538 17.20 0.83 2.74
CA ALA A 538 18.65 0.73 2.70
C ALA A 538 19.27 0.34 4.06
N ILE A 539 20.43 -0.30 3.99
CA ILE A 539 21.34 -0.58 5.11
C ILE A 539 22.68 0.08 4.77
N ILE A 540 23.09 1.08 5.53
CA ILE A 540 24.29 1.87 5.24
C ILE A 540 25.28 1.71 6.40
N PRO A 541 26.33 0.87 6.27
CA PRO A 541 27.36 0.74 7.28
C PRO A 541 28.22 2.00 7.33
N ASP A 542 28.88 2.22 8.46
CA ASP A 542 29.87 3.29 8.57
C ASP A 542 31.03 3.07 7.59
N GLN A 543 31.30 4.07 6.75
CA GLN A 543 32.32 4.01 5.71
C GLN A 543 33.75 4.29 6.23
N ARG A 544 33.96 4.47 7.54
CA ARG A 544 35.30 4.62 8.15
C ARG A 544 36.01 3.26 8.14
N PRO A 545 37.27 3.19 7.68
CA PRO A 545 38.04 1.96 7.75
C PRO A 545 38.06 1.37 9.16
N GLY A 546 37.72 0.08 9.29
CA GLY A 546 37.70 -0.64 10.57
C GLY A 546 36.49 -0.37 11.46
N ASN A 547 35.55 0.50 11.09
CA ASN A 547 34.34 0.72 11.89
C ASN A 547 33.17 -0.13 11.40
N THR A 548 32.98 -1.30 12.03
CA THR A 548 31.89 -2.23 11.72
C THR A 548 30.70 -2.11 12.68
N ASN A 549 30.82 -1.30 13.74
CA ASN A 549 29.84 -1.30 14.84
C ASN A 549 28.70 -0.31 14.61
N ARG A 550 28.84 0.58 13.63
CA ARG A 550 27.85 1.62 13.32
C ARG A 550 27.21 1.39 11.96
N SER A 551 25.90 1.64 11.89
CA SER A 551 25.15 1.61 10.64
C SER A 551 23.91 2.49 10.71
N ILE A 552 23.35 2.82 9.55
CA ILE A 552 22.11 3.55 9.40
C ILE A 552 21.13 2.65 8.65
N LEU A 553 19.92 2.48 9.18
CA LEU A 553 18.81 1.86 8.47
C LEU A 553 17.88 2.94 7.95
N VAL A 554 17.50 2.86 6.68
CA VAL A 554 16.59 3.82 6.04
C VAL A 554 15.25 3.14 5.78
N TYR A 555 14.18 3.68 6.36
CA TYR A 555 12.81 3.22 6.14
C TYR A 555 12.03 4.25 5.31
N GLY A 556 11.63 3.86 4.09
CA GLY A 556 10.83 4.67 3.16
C GLY A 556 11.39 6.04 2.81
N GLY A 557 12.69 6.27 3.05
CA GLY A 557 13.31 7.60 2.93
C GLY A 557 12.89 8.61 3.98
N ARG A 558 12.12 8.21 5.00
CA ARG A 558 11.60 9.07 6.09
C ARG A 558 12.35 8.85 7.40
N TYR A 559 12.40 7.60 7.86
CA TYR A 559 13.01 7.29 9.15
C TYR A 559 14.42 6.78 8.98
N LEU A 560 15.36 7.39 9.71
CA LEU A 560 16.75 6.95 9.78
C LEU A 560 17.05 6.44 11.18
N ALA A 561 17.21 5.12 11.33
CA ALA A 561 17.65 4.54 12.59
C ALA A 561 19.18 4.51 12.63
N LEU A 562 19.76 5.14 13.66
CA LEU A 562 21.20 5.16 13.92
C LEU A 562 21.54 4.01 14.87
N LEU A 563 22.38 3.09 14.40
CA LEU A 563 22.81 1.93 15.15
C LEU A 563 24.25 2.09 15.61
N GLU A 564 24.51 1.61 16.83
CA GLU A 564 25.84 1.49 17.41
C GLU A 564 25.89 0.23 18.28
N ASP A 565 26.93 -0.58 18.08
CA ASP A 565 27.12 -1.90 18.70
C ASP A 565 25.89 -2.80 18.54
N GLY A 566 25.27 -2.70 17.37
CA GLY A 566 24.10 -3.48 17.01
C GLY A 566 22.77 -2.99 17.60
N ALA A 567 22.75 -1.99 18.48
CA ALA A 567 21.54 -1.43 19.07
C ALA A 567 21.13 -0.10 18.42
N ALA A 568 19.83 0.17 18.33
CA ALA A 568 19.34 1.47 17.88
C ALA A 568 19.49 2.50 18.99
N LYS A 569 20.31 3.53 18.76
CA LYS A 569 20.48 4.64 19.69
C LYS A 569 19.37 5.67 19.53
N ARG A 570 19.06 6.00 18.28
CA ARG A 570 18.07 7.02 17.90
C ARG A 570 17.43 6.71 16.57
N VAL A 571 16.23 7.24 16.37
CA VAL A 571 15.55 7.28 15.07
C VAL A 571 15.23 8.73 14.75
N LEU A 572 15.64 9.20 13.58
CA LEU A 572 15.26 10.52 13.08
C LEU A 572 14.05 10.40 12.16
N ASP A 573 13.04 11.26 12.35
CA ASP A 573 11.93 11.45 11.42
C ASP A 573 12.21 12.66 10.52
N LEU A 574 12.46 12.40 9.24
CA LEU A 574 12.78 13.39 8.22
C LEU A 574 11.61 13.66 7.26
N ASP A 575 10.35 13.40 7.65
CA ASP A 575 9.19 13.65 6.80
C ASP A 575 9.16 15.09 6.24
N ALA A 576 9.51 16.07 7.08
CA ALA A 576 9.54 17.47 6.70
C ALA A 576 10.60 17.81 5.63
N PHE A 577 11.59 16.93 5.41
CA PHE A 577 12.63 17.09 4.39
C PHE A 577 12.20 16.55 3.01
N ARG A 578 11.09 15.81 2.94
CA ARG A 578 10.64 15.12 1.72
C ARG A 578 9.71 15.96 0.85
N HIS A 579 9.00 16.92 1.43
CA HIS A 579 7.87 17.60 0.77
C HIS A 579 8.21 19.06 0.43
N PRO A 580 8.63 19.37 -0.81
CA PRO A 580 8.90 20.74 -1.22
C PRO A 580 7.65 21.62 -1.09
N PRO A 581 7.78 22.92 -0.77
CA PRO A 581 6.65 23.81 -0.51
C PRO A 581 5.84 24.08 -1.77
N LYS A 582 6.42 23.82 -2.94
CA LYS A 582 5.80 23.99 -4.25
C LYS A 582 6.23 22.85 -5.16
N ALA A 583 5.24 22.19 -5.73
CA ALA A 583 5.40 21.25 -6.83
C ALA A 583 4.46 21.67 -7.97
N ASP A 584 4.78 21.25 -9.19
CA ASP A 584 3.86 21.27 -10.30
C ASP A 584 2.61 20.49 -9.86
N PRO A 585 1.41 21.11 -9.89
CA PRO A 585 0.18 20.41 -9.50
C PRO A 585 0.00 19.11 -10.29
N GLN A 586 0.49 19.07 -11.54
CA GLN A 586 0.37 17.89 -12.37
C GLN A 586 1.20 16.71 -11.84
N TRP A 587 2.31 16.97 -11.14
CA TRP A 587 3.28 15.96 -10.72
C TRP A 587 3.44 15.88 -9.20
N LYS A 588 2.54 16.53 -8.45
CA LYS A 588 2.61 16.69 -6.99
C LYS A 588 2.76 15.38 -6.24
N GLU A 589 2.11 14.31 -6.69
CA GLU A 589 2.19 12.98 -6.05
C GLU A 589 3.59 12.32 -6.22
N PHE A 590 4.31 12.66 -7.29
CA PHE A 590 5.65 12.17 -7.59
C PHE A 590 6.75 13.13 -7.10
N ALA A 591 6.37 14.28 -6.55
CA ALA A 591 7.26 15.35 -6.12
C ALA A 591 7.76 15.16 -4.67
N VAL A 592 7.99 13.91 -4.25
CA VAL A 592 8.51 13.54 -2.92
C VAL A 592 10.01 13.29 -3.01
N GLN A 593 10.79 13.85 -2.08
CA GLN A 593 12.26 13.78 -2.03
C GLN A 593 12.74 12.94 -0.85
N ASP A 594 12.67 11.64 -1.05
CA ASP A 594 13.13 10.65 -0.07
C ASP A 594 14.61 10.82 0.27
N VAL A 595 14.98 10.47 1.49
CA VAL A 595 16.39 10.33 1.83
C VAL A 595 16.94 9.11 1.10
N THR A 596 17.83 9.34 0.14
CA THR A 596 18.42 8.28 -0.69
C THR A 596 19.73 7.75 -0.14
N TYR A 597 20.46 8.56 0.63
CA TYR A 597 21.71 8.15 1.25
C TYR A 597 22.04 9.03 2.46
N ALA A 598 22.78 8.47 3.42
CA ALA A 598 23.20 9.19 4.61
C ALA A 598 24.49 8.61 5.21
N GLN A 599 25.21 9.44 5.96
CA GLN A 599 26.34 9.03 6.79
C GLN A 599 26.39 9.87 8.07
N GLU A 600 26.89 9.29 9.18
CA GLU A 600 27.06 9.99 10.46
C GLU A 600 28.55 10.17 10.78
N ARG A 601 28.93 11.38 11.18
CA ARG A 601 30.29 11.71 11.66
C ARG A 601 30.17 12.71 12.81
N ASP A 602 30.80 12.39 13.93
CA ASP A 602 31.02 13.30 15.06
C ASP A 602 29.71 13.91 15.62
N GLY A 603 28.64 13.13 15.65
CA GLY A 603 27.31 13.57 16.09
C GLY A 603 26.51 14.33 15.02
N VAL A 604 27.05 14.46 13.81
CA VAL A 604 26.40 15.11 12.67
C VAL A 604 25.95 14.08 11.65
N LEU A 605 24.67 14.08 11.33
CA LEU A 605 24.07 13.28 10.27
C LEU A 605 24.06 14.08 8.97
N TYR A 606 24.72 13.56 7.94
CA TYR A 606 24.69 14.10 6.59
C TYR A 606 23.70 13.30 5.76
N VAL A 607 22.73 13.96 5.14
CA VAL A 607 21.68 13.31 4.35
C VAL A 607 21.62 13.86 2.94
N CYS A 608 21.47 12.95 1.98
CA CYS A 608 21.13 13.24 0.59
C CYS A 608 19.62 13.09 0.42
N ASN A 609 18.93 14.16 0.05
CA ASN A 609 17.54 14.10 -0.39
C ASN A 609 17.52 14.05 -1.92
N GLY A 610 17.07 12.92 -2.46
CA GLY A 610 17.01 12.64 -3.89
C GLY A 610 15.74 11.84 -4.23
N GLY A 611 15.62 11.40 -5.48
CA GLY A 611 14.41 10.70 -5.93
C GLY A 611 13.22 11.63 -6.22
N GLY A 612 12.08 11.01 -6.53
CA GLY A 612 10.93 11.70 -7.11
C GLY A 612 11.15 12.14 -8.56
N SER A 613 10.31 13.07 -9.02
CA SER A 613 10.29 13.49 -10.41
C SER A 613 11.37 14.54 -10.78
N TYR A 614 11.30 15.12 -11.99
CA TYR A 614 12.29 16.05 -12.56
C TYR A 614 12.45 17.35 -11.75
N ALA A 615 13.63 17.98 -11.78
CA ALA A 615 13.87 19.24 -11.05
C ALA A 615 12.89 20.34 -11.44
N LYS A 616 12.50 20.41 -12.72
CA LYS A 616 11.52 21.38 -13.23
C LYS A 616 10.17 21.31 -12.49
N GLU A 617 9.76 20.11 -12.08
CA GLU A 617 8.44 19.86 -11.45
C GLU A 617 8.43 20.26 -9.98
N VAL A 618 9.58 20.54 -9.41
CA VAL A 618 9.74 21.13 -8.07
C VAL A 618 10.48 22.46 -8.14
N TYR A 619 10.41 23.14 -9.29
CA TYR A 619 10.98 24.47 -9.51
C TYR A 619 12.47 24.58 -9.14
N GLY A 620 13.23 23.54 -9.46
CA GLY A 620 14.66 23.44 -9.16
C GLY A 620 14.98 23.20 -7.68
N LYS A 621 13.98 22.91 -6.83
CA LYS A 621 14.15 22.70 -5.38
C LYS A 621 14.30 21.22 -5.04
N LYS A 622 15.25 20.52 -5.68
CA LYS A 622 15.60 19.12 -5.34
C LYS A 622 17.08 18.88 -5.19
N GLY A 623 17.45 17.69 -4.72
CA GLY A 623 18.82 17.20 -4.75
C GLY A 623 19.70 17.91 -3.73
N PHE A 624 19.25 17.97 -2.47
CA PHE A 624 19.96 18.67 -1.41
C PHE A 624 20.88 17.74 -0.64
N LEU A 625 22.00 18.29 -0.17
CA LEU A 625 22.82 17.72 0.89
C LEU A 625 22.57 18.55 2.16
N SER A 626 22.30 17.90 3.29
CA SER A 626 22.05 18.59 4.57
C SER A 626 22.88 17.97 5.69
N ALA A 627 23.39 18.81 6.58
CA ALA A 627 23.97 18.40 7.85
C ALA A 627 22.98 18.69 8.98
N ILE A 628 22.74 17.70 9.82
CA ILE A 628 21.74 17.70 10.88
C ILE A 628 22.43 17.27 12.17
N ASP A 629 22.22 17.99 13.26
CA ASP A 629 22.64 17.51 14.58
C ASP A 629 21.85 16.24 14.91
N ALA A 630 22.53 15.11 15.05
CA ALA A 630 21.88 13.81 15.19
C ALA A 630 21.10 13.66 16.50
N THR A 631 21.31 14.56 17.47
CA THR A 631 20.69 14.53 18.80
C THR A 631 19.39 15.29 18.86
N SER A 632 19.40 16.52 18.37
CA SER A 632 18.27 17.45 18.40
C SER A 632 17.46 17.41 17.11
N GLY A 633 18.02 16.91 16.01
CA GLY A 633 17.43 17.00 14.68
C GLY A 633 17.54 18.39 14.07
N ALA A 634 18.23 19.33 14.73
CA ALA A 634 18.40 20.69 14.24
C ALA A 634 19.25 20.70 12.95
N LEU A 635 18.78 21.45 11.96
CA LEU A 635 19.57 21.68 10.75
C LEU A 635 20.79 22.53 11.10
N LEU A 636 21.98 22.05 10.75
CA LEU A 636 23.23 22.81 10.85
C LEU A 636 23.43 23.62 9.58
N TRP A 637 23.35 22.95 8.43
CA TRP A 637 23.36 23.58 7.11
C TRP A 637 22.67 22.72 6.05
N ARG A 638 22.30 23.35 4.94
CA ARG A 638 21.78 22.74 3.72
C ARG A 638 22.47 23.37 2.51
N SER A 639 22.88 22.53 1.56
CA SER A 639 23.54 22.96 0.32
C SER A 639 22.58 23.75 -0.59
N ALA A 640 23.13 24.29 -1.68
CA ALA A 640 22.32 24.65 -2.83
C ALA A 640 21.56 23.41 -3.37
N PRO A 641 20.43 23.58 -4.07
CA PRO A 641 19.79 22.47 -4.76
C PRO A 641 20.69 21.89 -5.85
N LEU A 642 20.33 20.72 -6.36
CA LEU A 642 21.01 20.00 -7.44
C LEU A 642 22.48 19.68 -7.11
N THR A 643 22.74 19.36 -5.84
CA THR A 643 24.08 19.04 -5.29
C THR A 643 24.24 17.55 -4.96
N CYS A 644 23.14 16.85 -4.66
CA CYS A 644 23.17 15.44 -4.28
C CYS A 644 21.98 14.65 -4.86
N ASN A 645 22.27 13.56 -5.57
CA ASN A 645 21.30 12.53 -6.00
C ASN A 645 22.00 11.15 -6.14
N ALA A 646 23.08 10.94 -5.40
CA ALA A 646 23.98 9.79 -5.46
C ALA A 646 24.43 9.43 -4.03
N THR A 647 25.13 8.31 -3.86
CA THR A 647 25.95 8.16 -2.64
C THR A 647 27.03 9.24 -2.61
N PHE A 648 27.53 9.57 -1.42
CA PHE A 648 28.61 10.53 -1.26
C PHE A 648 29.73 9.93 -0.42
N ALA A 649 30.96 10.42 -0.63
CA ALA A 649 32.12 10.10 0.19
C ALA A 649 32.53 11.32 1.04
N MET A 650 33.30 11.11 2.11
CA MET A 650 33.71 12.19 3.01
C MET A 650 35.19 12.11 3.38
N THR A 651 35.82 13.26 3.46
CA THR A 651 37.07 13.50 4.18
C THR A 651 36.76 14.22 5.50
N ASP A 652 37.80 14.62 6.25
CA ASP A 652 37.62 15.40 7.47
C ASP A 652 36.95 16.75 7.20
N ASP A 653 37.31 17.42 6.10
CA ASP A 653 36.86 18.78 5.80
C ASP A 653 35.80 18.88 4.68
N HIS A 654 35.68 17.85 3.85
CA HIS A 654 34.85 17.91 2.64
C HIS A 654 33.97 16.68 2.45
N ILE A 655 32.91 16.88 1.67
CA ILE A 655 32.01 15.85 1.16
C ILE A 655 32.13 15.87 -0.36
N ILE A 656 32.27 14.70 -0.96
CA ILE A 656 32.25 14.51 -2.41
C ILE A 656 30.87 13.96 -2.76
N SER A 657 30.01 14.83 -3.30
CA SER A 657 28.64 14.47 -3.69
C SER A 657 28.48 14.56 -5.22
N GLY A 658 27.39 13.99 -5.74
CA GLY A 658 27.11 14.03 -7.17
C GLY A 658 25.65 14.33 -7.44
N TYR A 659 25.39 15.07 -8.51
CA TYR A 659 24.04 15.30 -9.03
C TYR A 659 24.03 15.03 -10.53
N GLY A 660 22.96 14.41 -10.99
CA GLY A 660 22.71 14.14 -12.39
C GLY A 660 21.37 13.43 -12.56
N PHE A 661 20.69 13.70 -13.66
CA PHE A 661 19.40 13.08 -14.00
C PHE A 661 19.09 13.29 -15.48
N THR A 662 18.13 12.53 -16.03
CA THR A 662 17.74 12.62 -17.45
C THR A 662 17.41 14.06 -17.85
N ALA A 663 18.10 14.57 -18.88
CA ALA A 663 18.00 15.95 -19.40
C ALA A 663 18.40 17.05 -18.41
N GLU A 664 19.14 16.71 -17.36
CA GLU A 664 19.75 17.62 -16.40
C GLU A 664 21.28 17.49 -16.47
N PRO A 665 22.04 18.55 -16.16
CA PRO A 665 23.49 18.51 -16.28
C PRO A 665 24.15 17.73 -15.13
N ASP A 666 25.16 16.93 -15.47
CA ASP A 666 25.80 15.99 -14.55
C ASP A 666 27.09 16.54 -13.95
N PHE A 667 27.18 16.50 -12.61
CA PHE A 667 28.30 17.07 -11.86
C PHE A 667 28.68 16.26 -10.63
N VAL A 668 29.96 16.31 -10.31
CA VAL A 668 30.51 15.98 -8.99
C VAL A 668 30.87 17.28 -8.28
N PHE A 669 30.55 17.36 -6.99
CA PHE A 669 30.78 18.54 -6.16
C PHE A 669 31.76 18.20 -5.05
N LEU A 670 32.65 19.16 -4.75
CA LEU A 670 33.39 19.19 -3.51
C LEU A 670 32.69 20.20 -2.59
N VAL A 671 32.10 19.71 -1.51
CA VAL A 671 31.29 20.48 -0.57
C VAL A 671 32.01 20.59 0.76
N ARG A 672 32.07 21.78 1.36
CA ARG A 672 32.70 21.96 2.69
C ARG A 672 31.78 21.42 3.79
N ARG A 673 32.31 20.60 4.71
CA ARG A 673 31.55 20.03 5.85
C ARG A 673 31.11 21.07 6.88
N SER A 674 31.77 22.22 6.96
CA SER A 674 31.47 23.24 7.95
C SER A 674 30.20 24.04 7.63
N ASP A 675 29.88 24.26 6.35
CA ASP A 675 28.80 25.18 5.93
C ASP A 675 27.95 24.71 4.74
N GLY A 676 28.31 23.59 4.10
CA GLY A 676 27.56 23.05 2.96
C GLY A 676 27.80 23.77 1.63
N SER A 677 28.78 24.68 1.55
CA SER A 677 29.13 25.38 0.31
C SER A 677 29.90 24.48 -0.65
N ALA A 678 29.48 24.45 -1.92
CA ALA A 678 30.24 23.79 -2.98
C ALA A 678 31.44 24.65 -3.36
N VAL A 679 32.64 24.22 -2.96
CA VAL A 679 33.91 24.90 -3.28
C VAL A 679 34.44 24.52 -4.65
N GLN A 680 33.92 23.43 -5.23
CA GLN A 680 34.21 23.04 -6.60
C GLN A 680 33.03 22.29 -7.22
N LYS A 681 32.87 22.48 -8.53
CA LYS A 681 31.91 21.77 -9.38
C LYS A 681 32.66 21.20 -10.58
N VAL A 682 32.64 19.88 -10.76
CA VAL A 682 33.36 19.16 -11.81
C VAL A 682 32.34 18.54 -12.77
N PRO A 683 32.32 18.93 -14.06
CA PRO A 683 31.46 18.29 -15.05
C PRO A 683 31.87 16.84 -15.28
N VAL A 684 30.88 15.95 -15.39
CA VAL A 684 31.07 14.53 -15.67
C VAL A 684 30.22 14.09 -16.86
N ASP A 685 30.58 12.95 -17.45
CA ASP A 685 30.01 12.52 -18.73
C ASP A 685 28.63 11.84 -18.60
N SER A 686 28.21 11.54 -17.37
CA SER A 686 26.92 10.91 -17.05
C SER A 686 26.58 11.10 -15.57
N GLY A 687 25.28 11.01 -15.25
CA GLY A 687 24.75 11.18 -13.89
C GLY A 687 25.40 10.26 -12.84
N PRO A 688 25.99 10.82 -11.76
CA PRO A 688 26.57 10.03 -10.67
C PRO A 688 25.54 9.14 -9.97
N ASN A 689 25.94 7.93 -9.60
CA ASN A 689 25.14 6.97 -8.84
C ASN A 689 25.84 6.58 -7.53
N THR A 690 27.07 6.06 -7.64
CA THR A 690 27.90 5.74 -6.46
C THR A 690 29.22 6.51 -6.48
N ILE A 691 29.64 6.98 -5.32
CA ILE A 691 30.89 7.71 -5.11
C ILE A 691 31.66 7.03 -4.00
N GLN A 692 32.90 6.62 -4.30
CA GLN A 692 33.80 5.94 -3.38
C GLN A 692 35.13 6.68 -3.30
N LEU A 693 35.71 6.75 -2.11
CA LEU A 693 37.00 7.39 -1.86
C LEU A 693 38.02 6.33 -1.43
N ASP A 694 39.16 6.30 -2.10
CA ASP A 694 40.32 5.47 -1.76
C ASP A 694 41.59 6.34 -1.76
N GLY A 695 42.06 6.70 -0.56
CA GLY A 695 43.16 7.64 -0.37
C GLY A 695 42.87 9.00 -1.04
N ARG A 696 43.61 9.32 -2.11
CA ARG A 696 43.41 10.55 -2.90
C ARG A 696 42.49 10.39 -4.10
N ARG A 697 42.11 9.15 -4.46
CA ARG A 697 41.31 8.83 -5.63
C ARG A 697 39.83 8.75 -5.27
N VAL A 698 39.01 9.37 -6.10
CA VAL A 698 37.55 9.29 -6.03
C VAL A 698 37.07 8.54 -7.26
N ARG A 699 36.46 7.38 -7.05
CA ARG A 699 35.80 6.64 -8.11
C ARG A 699 34.32 6.98 -8.12
N VAL A 700 33.81 7.34 -9.29
CA VAL A 700 32.41 7.71 -9.51
C VAL A 700 31.82 6.76 -10.54
N GLU A 701 30.94 5.87 -10.08
CA GLU A 701 30.10 5.09 -10.97
C GLU A 701 28.90 5.94 -11.38
N THR A 702 28.71 6.09 -12.67
CA THR A 702 27.60 6.85 -13.27
C THR A 702 26.73 5.92 -14.11
N TYR A 703 25.58 6.40 -14.59
CA TYR A 703 24.71 5.60 -15.46
C TYR A 703 25.41 5.04 -16.71
N GLY A 704 26.29 5.80 -17.36
CA GLY A 704 26.96 5.38 -18.60
C GLY A 704 28.48 5.25 -18.53
N HIS A 705 29.12 5.63 -17.42
CA HIS A 705 30.58 5.73 -17.30
C HIS A 705 31.11 5.34 -15.92
N VAL A 706 32.37 4.90 -15.87
CA VAL A 706 33.21 4.92 -14.67
C VAL A 706 34.18 6.09 -14.80
N ILE A 707 34.18 6.98 -13.81
CA ILE A 707 34.99 8.19 -13.79
C ILE A 707 35.92 8.17 -12.59
N ASP A 708 37.21 8.37 -12.84
CA ASP A 708 38.22 8.50 -11.79
C ASP A 708 38.59 9.97 -11.65
N LEU A 709 38.44 10.49 -10.44
CA LEU A 709 38.91 11.82 -10.03
C LEU A 709 40.01 11.68 -8.98
N GLU A 710 40.81 12.72 -8.80
CA GLU A 710 41.90 12.72 -7.82
C GLU A 710 42.06 14.08 -7.16
N PHE A 711 42.28 14.10 -5.85
CA PHE A 711 42.66 15.30 -5.12
C PHE A 711 44.09 15.72 -5.51
N ARG A 712 44.26 16.98 -5.92
CA ARG A 712 45.55 17.63 -6.19
C ARG A 712 45.85 18.73 -5.18
#